data_AF-A0A7C3T3Y7-F1
#
_entry.id   AF-A0A7C3T3Y7-F1
#
_cell.length_a   1.000
_cell.length_b   1.000
_cell.length_c   1.000
_cell.angle_alpha   90.00
_cell.angle_beta   90.00
_cell.angle_gamma   90.00
#
_symmetry.space_group_name_H-M   'P 1'
#
loop_
_entity.id
_entity.type
_entity.pdbx_description
1 polymer ?
#
loop_
_entity_poly.entity_id
_entity_poly.type
_entity_poly.pdbx_seq_one_letter_code
_entity_poly.pdbx_strand_id
1 'polypeptide(L)'
;MRSCLTRRVCVVPLLIGLCFLVPSLAQTPKKVVINEFLASNTKIFMDDDLGYDDWIELYNTTDQPIDLAGWYLTDDLKDPTKWQVPSSDPALTTIPPKGHILIWADGQAGDEELHANFSLSVGGEELALFSPDRTLVDSVQFPRQVPDISYGRWPDGQDDWYYMTMPTPYAANRPGALGMVDEVIFSPGRGFYDSPILVTLTCDTAGAQIWYTLDADTPRKTGTDGRGQPIMTGQLYTKPIQVSRTTCIKAIAVKAGWVDSPVATHTYIFLDDVIRQPANPPGFPSTWGSRAADYAMDSRVVDDPEFKDEIKEDLKSTPSVCIVIPNADFFGPSGIYANATQTGDLWERACSFEWIDPASGENLGVNAGLRIHGGPYGRSGNPKNALRVIFRSKYGLARLEYPLFPDTKVRSFNTVALRSIWNYSWTGHCGMSGYPNADYLRDAFARDTIRDMGHLTPHGRPVQVYINGLYWGMYIMTERPDEDFAAGHLGGRQEDYDMLEAPSGMGASTVMEFVAGDEQKVRQAWEALFALADKGLATESSYSQIQQYIDLPTMIDYMLMIYYTGSRDAPVFLGDSYTPRNFYVVRRRDPPSPFLVVPWDTEWALEEPTVNRVPVVGVWNPHYLMDRLAANPDFKALLADHIYRQFYGDGALTKDATTNRYMARVMEAYGAIVGESARWGDAKSPNRPYTRRDWLKEVDRLVNQYFATRTQTVINQLRQRGWYPNVEPPVFQVDGSPSHGGYVRHGAMLSMANPNGSGQVFYCLDGSDPRLPEGSAKQV
;
A
#
# COMPACT_ATOMS: atom_id res chain seq x y z
N MET A 1 -59.07 -80.56 21.37
CA MET A 1 -60.46 -80.63 20.91
C MET A 1 -60.63 -79.72 19.71
N ARG A 2 -61.09 -80.30 18.59
CA ARG A 2 -61.84 -79.73 17.46
C ARG A 2 -61.29 -78.48 16.73
N SER A 3 -60.84 -78.77 15.51
CA SER A 3 -60.89 -78.01 14.25
C SER A 3 -61.99 -76.94 14.11
N CYS A 4 -61.70 -75.84 13.39
CA CYS A 4 -62.28 -75.61 12.05
C CYS A 4 -61.61 -74.44 11.30
N LEU A 5 -61.44 -74.59 9.99
CA LEU A 5 -60.86 -73.64 9.04
C LEU A 5 -61.71 -72.37 8.87
N THR A 6 -61.06 -71.27 8.48
CA THR A 6 -61.52 -70.48 7.32
C THR A 6 -60.39 -69.64 6.72
N ARG A 7 -60.09 -69.89 5.44
CA ARG A 7 -59.25 -69.05 4.57
C ARG A 7 -59.96 -67.71 4.33
N ARG A 8 -59.23 -66.59 4.41
CA ARG A 8 -59.61 -65.36 3.72
C ARG A 8 -58.52 -64.99 2.71
N VAL A 9 -58.94 -64.99 1.45
CA VAL A 9 -58.21 -64.58 0.26
C VAL A 9 -58.01 -63.07 0.31
N CYS A 10 -56.77 -62.62 0.12
CA CYS A 10 -56.42 -61.22 -0.04
C CYS A 10 -56.72 -60.83 -1.49
N VAL A 11 -57.75 -60.00 -1.71
CA VAL A 11 -58.08 -59.44 -3.01
C VAL A 11 -57.27 -58.16 -3.19
N VAL A 12 -56.34 -58.16 -4.14
CA VAL A 12 -55.61 -56.98 -4.61
C VAL A 12 -56.56 -56.17 -5.50
N PRO A 13 -56.89 -54.90 -5.18
CA PRO A 13 -57.62 -54.06 -6.10
C PRO A 13 -56.66 -53.52 -7.17
N LEU A 14 -56.96 -53.84 -8.43
CA LEU A 14 -56.34 -53.26 -9.61
C LEU A 14 -56.76 -51.79 -9.71
N LEU A 15 -55.95 -50.88 -9.16
CA LEU A 15 -56.11 -49.44 -9.35
C LEU A 15 -55.54 -49.05 -10.72
N ILE A 16 -56.43 -48.87 -11.68
CA ILE A 16 -56.14 -48.21 -12.95
C ILE A 16 -55.81 -46.75 -12.62
N GLY A 17 -54.52 -46.44 -12.56
CA GLY A 17 -54.03 -45.07 -12.46
C GLY A 17 -54.30 -44.36 -13.78
N LEU A 18 -55.31 -43.51 -13.81
CA LEU A 18 -55.46 -42.48 -14.83
C LEU A 18 -54.27 -41.53 -14.69
N CYS A 19 -53.25 -41.67 -15.54
CA CYS A 19 -52.21 -40.65 -15.70
C CYS A 19 -52.88 -39.38 -16.22
N PHE A 20 -53.20 -38.45 -15.33
CA PHE A 20 -53.29 -37.06 -15.71
C PHE A 20 -51.88 -36.61 -16.06
N LEU A 21 -51.58 -36.59 -17.36
CA LEU A 21 -50.52 -35.77 -17.93
C LEU A 21 -50.83 -34.33 -17.50
N VAL A 22 -50.15 -33.87 -16.45
CA VAL A 22 -49.90 -32.43 -16.32
C VAL A 22 -48.94 -32.12 -17.47
N PRO A 23 -49.33 -31.34 -18.49
CA PRO A 23 -48.36 -30.91 -19.47
C PRO A 23 -47.29 -30.13 -18.70
N SER A 24 -46.03 -30.57 -18.80
CA SER A 24 -44.94 -29.65 -18.44
C SER A 24 -45.12 -28.47 -19.39
N LEU A 25 -45.25 -27.27 -18.83
CA LEU A 25 -45.19 -26.07 -19.64
C LEU A 25 -43.81 -26.07 -20.27
N ALA A 26 -43.72 -26.42 -21.55
CA ALA A 26 -42.50 -26.23 -22.32
C ALA A 26 -42.23 -24.73 -22.31
N GLN A 27 -41.20 -24.31 -21.58
CA GLN A 27 -40.72 -22.94 -21.60
C GLN A 27 -40.38 -22.62 -23.05
N THR A 28 -40.91 -21.50 -23.56
CA THR A 28 -40.58 -21.09 -24.94
C THR A 28 -39.07 -20.87 -25.00
N PRO A 29 -38.35 -21.47 -25.98
CA PRO A 29 -36.90 -21.32 -26.07
C PRO A 29 -36.54 -19.83 -26.13
N LYS A 30 -35.69 -19.38 -25.20
CA LYS A 30 -35.19 -18.01 -25.19
C LYS A 30 -34.37 -17.81 -26.46
N LYS A 31 -34.72 -16.79 -27.26
CA LYS A 31 -34.05 -16.50 -28.54
C LYS A 31 -32.69 -15.82 -28.34
N VAL A 32 -32.60 -15.00 -27.29
CA VAL A 32 -31.37 -14.37 -26.81
C VAL A 32 -31.27 -14.67 -25.33
N VAL A 33 -30.05 -14.97 -24.87
CA VAL A 33 -29.74 -15.33 -23.50
C VAL A 33 -28.48 -14.61 -23.05
N ILE A 34 -28.36 -14.36 -21.75
CA ILE A 34 -27.08 -14.01 -21.15
C ILE A 34 -26.25 -15.28 -21.13
N ASN A 35 -25.08 -15.28 -21.77
CA ASN A 35 -24.30 -16.50 -22.04
C ASN A 35 -23.07 -16.63 -21.16
N GLU A 36 -22.33 -15.55 -20.99
CA GLU A 36 -21.12 -15.48 -20.17
C GLU A 36 -20.95 -14.05 -19.65
N PHE A 37 -20.38 -13.86 -18.49
CA PHE A 37 -19.93 -12.53 -18.04
C PHE A 37 -18.71 -12.65 -17.13
N LEU A 38 -17.90 -11.60 -17.08
CA LEU A 38 -16.76 -11.49 -16.19
C LEU A 38 -16.91 -10.22 -15.35
N ALA A 39 -17.09 -10.37 -14.03
CA ALA A 39 -17.30 -9.27 -13.08
C ALA A 39 -16.01 -8.83 -12.35
N SER A 40 -14.86 -9.32 -12.81
CA SER A 40 -13.55 -8.87 -12.34
C SER A 40 -12.51 -9.26 -13.37
N ASN A 41 -12.31 -8.38 -14.35
CA ASN A 41 -11.30 -8.57 -15.37
C ASN A 41 -10.00 -7.88 -14.96
N THR A 42 -8.88 -8.61 -14.96
CA THR A 42 -7.58 -8.02 -14.63
C THR A 42 -6.48 -8.35 -15.63
N LYS A 43 -6.77 -9.26 -16.58
CA LYS A 43 -5.85 -9.63 -17.66
C LYS A 43 -6.52 -10.30 -18.86
N ILE A 44 -7.82 -10.59 -18.82
CA ILE A 44 -8.49 -11.43 -19.82
C ILE A 44 -9.37 -10.56 -20.71
N PHE A 45 -8.93 -10.39 -21.96
CA PHE A 45 -9.64 -9.65 -22.98
C PHE A 45 -9.72 -8.15 -22.63
N MET A 46 -8.91 -7.36 -23.33
CA MET A 46 -8.72 -5.93 -23.11
C MET A 46 -9.68 -5.18 -24.03
N ASP A 47 -10.23 -4.06 -23.58
CA ASP A 47 -11.03 -3.18 -24.43
C ASP A 47 -10.15 -2.33 -25.36
N ASP A 48 -10.80 -1.56 -26.24
CA ASP A 48 -10.12 -0.71 -27.23
C ASP A 48 -9.47 0.55 -26.60
N ASP A 49 -9.83 0.90 -25.35
CA ASP A 49 -9.22 1.94 -24.52
C ASP A 49 -8.04 1.44 -23.67
N LEU A 50 -7.63 0.17 -23.87
CA LEU A 50 -6.55 -0.52 -23.16
C LEU A 50 -6.85 -0.83 -21.67
N GLY A 51 -8.13 -0.85 -21.30
CA GLY A 51 -8.69 -1.25 -20.01
C GLY A 51 -8.99 -2.77 -19.91
N TYR A 52 -9.03 -3.27 -18.68
CA TYR A 52 -9.50 -4.63 -18.37
C TYR A 52 -10.82 -4.52 -17.62
N ASP A 53 -11.88 -4.21 -18.36
CA ASP A 53 -13.19 -3.95 -17.78
C ASP A 53 -14.04 -5.21 -17.70
N ASP A 54 -15.04 -5.15 -16.83
CA ASP A 54 -16.07 -6.17 -16.74
C ASP A 54 -16.83 -6.24 -18.07
N TRP A 55 -17.34 -7.42 -18.41
CA TRP A 55 -18.09 -7.59 -19.65
C TRP A 55 -19.19 -8.62 -19.52
N ILE A 56 -20.20 -8.47 -20.38
CA ILE A 56 -21.38 -9.30 -20.49
C ILE A 56 -21.47 -9.78 -21.94
N GLU A 57 -21.63 -11.08 -22.13
CA GLU A 57 -21.83 -11.70 -23.42
C GLU A 57 -23.27 -12.20 -23.57
N LEU A 58 -23.92 -11.83 -24.68
CA LEU A 58 -25.23 -12.33 -25.07
C LEU A 58 -25.09 -13.30 -26.25
N TYR A 59 -25.89 -14.37 -26.24
CA TYR A 59 -25.89 -15.40 -27.27
C TYR A 59 -27.24 -15.51 -27.99
N ASN A 60 -27.19 -15.62 -29.32
CA ASN A 60 -28.37 -15.87 -30.15
C ASN A 60 -28.57 -17.37 -30.37
N THR A 61 -29.61 -17.94 -29.77
CA THR A 61 -29.91 -19.37 -29.85
C THR A 61 -30.56 -19.78 -31.17
N THR A 62 -30.85 -18.85 -32.06
CA THR A 62 -31.60 -19.08 -33.30
C THR A 62 -30.70 -19.17 -34.53
N ASP A 63 -31.26 -19.66 -35.64
CA ASP A 63 -30.58 -19.73 -36.94
C ASP A 63 -30.77 -18.45 -37.78
N GLN A 64 -31.26 -17.36 -37.18
CA GLN A 64 -31.48 -16.06 -37.83
C GLN A 64 -30.80 -14.96 -37.01
N PRO A 65 -30.30 -13.88 -37.64
CA PRO A 65 -29.75 -12.76 -36.89
C PRO A 65 -30.82 -12.09 -36.02
N ILE A 66 -30.43 -11.58 -34.85
CA ILE A 66 -31.32 -10.84 -33.94
C ILE A 66 -30.69 -9.49 -33.62
N ASP A 67 -31.43 -8.42 -33.90
CA ASP A 67 -31.06 -7.05 -33.52
C ASP A 67 -31.58 -6.74 -32.11
N LEU A 68 -30.67 -6.26 -31.25
CA LEU A 68 -30.93 -5.88 -29.87
C LEU A 68 -31.26 -4.39 -29.70
N ALA A 69 -31.38 -3.62 -30.78
CA ALA A 69 -31.71 -2.20 -30.70
C ALA A 69 -32.91 -1.93 -29.77
N GLY A 70 -32.67 -1.09 -28.76
CA GLY A 70 -33.69 -0.65 -27.79
C GLY A 70 -34.04 -1.65 -26.67
N TRP A 71 -33.34 -2.79 -26.57
CA TRP A 71 -33.43 -3.70 -25.43
C TRP A 71 -32.75 -3.11 -24.20
N TYR A 72 -32.97 -3.69 -23.01
CA TYR A 72 -32.39 -3.18 -21.77
C TYR A 72 -31.57 -4.25 -21.03
N LEU A 73 -30.44 -3.83 -20.45
CA LEU A 73 -29.69 -4.60 -19.45
C LEU A 73 -29.74 -3.90 -18.08
N THR A 74 -29.70 -4.71 -17.03
CA THR A 74 -29.61 -4.22 -15.65
C THR A 74 -28.95 -5.24 -14.73
N ASP A 75 -28.18 -4.75 -13.77
CA ASP A 75 -27.67 -5.41 -12.57
C ASP A 75 -28.59 -5.22 -11.33
N ASP A 76 -29.72 -4.51 -11.49
CA ASP A 76 -30.73 -4.30 -10.45
C ASP A 76 -32.14 -4.51 -11.03
N LEU A 77 -32.81 -5.61 -10.67
CA LEU A 77 -34.17 -5.94 -11.12
C LEU A 77 -35.22 -4.91 -10.65
N LYS A 78 -34.89 -4.03 -9.70
CA LYS A 78 -35.75 -2.91 -9.32
C LYS A 78 -35.68 -1.76 -10.32
N ASP A 79 -34.63 -1.71 -11.15
CA ASP A 79 -34.48 -0.79 -12.27
C ASP A 79 -34.32 -1.57 -13.61
N PRO A 80 -35.42 -2.08 -14.20
CA PRO A 80 -35.38 -2.91 -15.40
C PRO A 80 -34.94 -2.16 -16.67
N THR A 81 -34.70 -0.85 -16.60
CA THR A 81 -34.36 0.00 -17.74
C THR A 81 -33.04 0.75 -17.55
N LYS A 82 -32.16 0.22 -16.68
CA LYS A 82 -30.91 0.89 -16.25
C LYS A 82 -30.01 1.29 -17.41
N TRP A 83 -29.76 0.37 -18.35
CA TRP A 83 -29.06 0.67 -19.61
C TRP A 83 -29.87 0.18 -20.80
N GLN A 84 -30.01 1.01 -21.82
CA GLN A 84 -30.65 0.65 -23.09
C GLN A 84 -29.58 0.39 -24.14
N VAL A 85 -29.65 -0.75 -24.83
CA VAL A 85 -28.84 -1.04 -26.01
C VAL A 85 -29.12 0.05 -27.06
N PRO A 86 -28.09 0.72 -27.60
CA PRO A 86 -28.25 1.78 -28.59
C PRO A 86 -29.12 1.35 -29.77
N SER A 87 -29.86 2.29 -30.37
CA SER A 87 -30.69 2.02 -31.56
C SER A 87 -30.15 2.68 -32.82
N SER A 88 -28.92 3.20 -32.77
CA SER A 88 -28.29 4.04 -33.79
C SER A 88 -27.54 3.23 -34.86
N ASP A 89 -26.98 2.07 -34.52
CA ASP A 89 -26.17 1.26 -35.43
C ASP A 89 -26.47 -0.26 -35.34
N PRO A 90 -27.24 -0.81 -36.29
CA PRO A 90 -27.51 -2.25 -36.37
C PRO A 90 -26.26 -3.13 -36.54
N ALA A 91 -25.14 -2.59 -37.05
CA ALA A 91 -23.90 -3.35 -37.17
C ALA A 91 -23.29 -3.68 -35.80
N LEU A 92 -23.52 -2.81 -34.80
CA LEU A 92 -23.07 -2.99 -33.42
C LEU A 92 -24.06 -3.79 -32.58
N THR A 93 -25.34 -3.86 -32.94
CA THR A 93 -26.39 -4.44 -32.08
C THR A 93 -26.98 -5.75 -32.60
N THR A 94 -26.59 -6.19 -33.79
CA THR A 94 -27.09 -7.44 -34.39
C THR A 94 -26.20 -8.63 -34.03
N ILE A 95 -26.75 -9.60 -33.30
CA ILE A 95 -26.11 -10.88 -33.06
C ILE A 95 -26.32 -11.81 -34.27
N PRO A 96 -25.26 -12.34 -34.91
CA PRO A 96 -25.39 -13.34 -35.97
C PRO A 96 -26.13 -14.61 -35.51
N PRO A 97 -26.67 -15.43 -36.44
CA PRO A 97 -27.16 -16.77 -36.12
C PRO A 97 -26.13 -17.57 -35.33
N LYS A 98 -26.51 -18.13 -34.17
CA LYS A 98 -25.59 -18.87 -33.28
C LYS A 98 -24.33 -18.08 -32.90
N GLY A 99 -24.39 -16.75 -32.97
CA GLY A 99 -23.30 -15.85 -32.65
C GLY A 99 -23.43 -15.23 -31.27
N HIS A 100 -22.43 -14.44 -30.93
CA HIS A 100 -22.26 -13.78 -29.64
C HIS A 100 -22.07 -12.28 -29.86
N ILE A 101 -22.39 -11.50 -28.84
CA ILE A 101 -22.07 -10.07 -28.77
C ILE A 101 -21.61 -9.76 -27.36
N LEU A 102 -20.60 -8.90 -27.23
CA LEU A 102 -20.02 -8.50 -25.96
C LEU A 102 -20.39 -7.04 -25.66
N ILE A 103 -20.64 -6.78 -24.39
CA ILE A 103 -21.03 -5.48 -23.86
C ILE A 103 -20.14 -5.22 -22.65
N TRP A 104 -19.37 -4.14 -22.67
CA TRP A 104 -18.55 -3.71 -21.55
C TRP A 104 -19.44 -3.18 -20.41
N ALA A 105 -19.08 -3.48 -19.17
CA ALA A 105 -19.78 -3.08 -17.95
C ALA A 105 -18.84 -2.25 -17.06
N ASP A 106 -18.45 -1.09 -17.56
CA ASP A 106 -17.42 -0.22 -16.99
C ASP A 106 -18.00 1.05 -16.32
N GLY A 107 -19.32 1.24 -16.39
CA GLY A 107 -19.97 2.44 -15.87
C GLY A 107 -19.90 3.65 -16.80
N GLN A 108 -19.38 3.52 -18.03
CA GLN A 108 -19.12 4.62 -18.96
C GLN A 108 -19.89 4.43 -20.27
N ALA A 109 -21.17 4.80 -20.30
CA ALA A 109 -21.96 4.64 -21.53
C ALA A 109 -21.35 5.37 -22.74
N GLY A 110 -21.18 4.65 -23.85
CA GLY A 110 -20.62 5.13 -25.12
C GLY A 110 -21.47 4.71 -26.32
N ASP A 111 -21.32 5.42 -27.44
CA ASP A 111 -22.06 5.19 -28.69
C ASP A 111 -21.18 4.55 -29.79
N GLU A 112 -19.86 4.49 -29.62
CA GLU A 112 -18.91 3.90 -30.59
C GLU A 112 -18.72 2.39 -30.39
N GLU A 113 -18.81 1.93 -29.13
CA GLU A 113 -18.87 0.53 -28.70
C GLU A 113 -19.98 0.34 -27.66
N LEU A 114 -20.33 -0.92 -27.36
CA LEU A 114 -21.37 -1.22 -26.39
C LEU A 114 -20.82 -1.16 -24.95
N HIS A 115 -20.89 0.02 -24.32
CA HIS A 115 -20.58 0.21 -22.91
C HIS A 115 -21.84 0.47 -22.09
N ALA A 116 -22.06 -0.35 -21.07
CA ALA A 116 -23.14 -0.21 -20.11
C ALA A 116 -22.80 0.86 -19.04
N ASN A 117 -23.81 1.57 -18.55
CA ASN A 117 -23.64 2.61 -17.52
C ASN A 117 -23.53 2.05 -16.09
N PHE A 118 -23.17 0.77 -15.94
CA PHE A 118 -22.98 0.08 -14.67
C PHE A 118 -21.82 -0.92 -14.76
N SER A 119 -21.35 -1.39 -13.61
CA SER A 119 -20.34 -2.43 -13.47
C SER A 119 -20.84 -3.56 -12.59
N LEU A 120 -20.20 -4.72 -12.69
CA LEU A 120 -20.67 -5.91 -11.99
C LEU A 120 -20.01 -6.05 -10.60
N SER A 121 -20.77 -6.51 -9.62
CA SER A 121 -20.27 -6.74 -8.27
C SER A 121 -19.54 -8.08 -8.13
N VAL A 122 -18.27 -8.03 -7.71
CA VAL A 122 -17.49 -9.22 -7.31
C VAL A 122 -18.17 -9.99 -6.17
N GLY A 123 -19.01 -9.34 -5.34
CA GLY A 123 -19.74 -9.96 -4.24
C GLY A 123 -20.87 -10.90 -4.68
N GLY A 124 -21.27 -10.84 -5.96
CA GLY A 124 -22.47 -11.50 -6.48
C GLY A 124 -23.70 -10.60 -6.41
N GLU A 125 -24.54 -10.67 -7.44
CA GLU A 125 -25.75 -9.87 -7.61
C GLU A 125 -26.68 -10.52 -8.65
N GLU A 126 -27.51 -9.73 -9.32
CA GLU A 126 -28.38 -10.16 -10.41
C GLU A 126 -27.98 -9.48 -11.72
N LEU A 127 -28.25 -10.12 -12.85
CA LEU A 127 -28.07 -9.56 -14.18
C LEU A 127 -29.27 -10.00 -15.03
N ALA A 128 -29.90 -9.05 -15.72
CA ALA A 128 -31.12 -9.31 -16.47
C ALA A 128 -31.18 -8.56 -17.80
N LEU A 129 -31.81 -9.21 -18.77
CA LEU A 129 -32.07 -8.74 -20.12
C LEU A 129 -33.57 -8.59 -20.33
N PHE A 130 -34.01 -7.40 -20.76
CA PHE A 130 -35.40 -7.10 -21.07
C PHE A 130 -35.56 -6.69 -22.54
N SER A 131 -36.69 -7.08 -23.14
CA SER A 131 -37.08 -6.61 -24.47
C SER A 131 -37.54 -5.13 -24.45
N PRO A 132 -37.69 -4.47 -25.61
CA PRO A 132 -38.08 -3.05 -25.67
C PRO A 132 -39.44 -2.74 -25.02
N ASP A 133 -40.34 -3.72 -24.93
CA ASP A 133 -41.63 -3.62 -24.22
C ASP A 133 -41.52 -3.89 -22.71
N ARG A 134 -40.29 -4.01 -22.19
CA ARG A 134 -39.94 -4.28 -20.78
C ARG A 134 -40.37 -5.66 -20.29
N THR A 135 -40.53 -6.62 -21.19
CA THR A 135 -40.70 -8.03 -20.81
C THR A 135 -39.35 -8.66 -20.47
N LEU A 136 -39.26 -9.39 -19.36
CA LEU A 136 -38.04 -10.11 -18.99
C LEU A 136 -37.75 -11.23 -20.00
N VAL A 137 -36.57 -11.21 -20.60
CA VAL A 137 -36.12 -12.21 -21.59
C VAL A 137 -35.24 -13.27 -20.94
N ASP A 138 -34.21 -12.83 -20.20
CA ASP A 138 -33.33 -13.70 -19.44
C ASP A 138 -32.83 -13.01 -18.17
N SER A 139 -32.47 -13.80 -17.17
CA SER A 139 -31.86 -13.31 -15.94
C SER A 139 -31.02 -14.39 -15.29
N VAL A 140 -29.99 -13.95 -14.59
CA VAL A 140 -29.16 -14.78 -13.72
C VAL A 140 -28.99 -14.07 -12.38
N GLN A 141 -29.19 -14.80 -11.29
CA GLN A 141 -28.69 -14.38 -9.99
C GLN A 141 -27.40 -15.16 -9.76
N PHE A 142 -26.29 -14.45 -9.58
CA PHE A 142 -24.97 -15.07 -9.55
C PHE A 142 -24.29 -14.90 -8.19
N PRO A 143 -23.52 -15.91 -7.77
CA PRO A 143 -22.77 -15.88 -6.51
C PRO A 143 -21.53 -14.97 -6.61
N ARG A 144 -20.74 -14.92 -5.54
CA ARG A 144 -19.43 -14.25 -5.53
C ARG A 144 -18.56 -14.66 -6.73
N GLN A 145 -17.94 -13.68 -7.36
CA GLN A 145 -17.01 -13.85 -8.47
C GLN A 145 -15.55 -13.73 -7.99
N VAL A 146 -14.61 -14.18 -8.82
CA VAL A 146 -13.18 -14.02 -8.57
C VAL A 146 -12.47 -13.52 -9.83
N PRO A 147 -11.35 -12.80 -9.69
CA PRO A 147 -10.63 -12.24 -10.82
C PRO A 147 -10.33 -13.27 -11.92
N ASP A 148 -10.59 -12.89 -13.17
CA ASP A 148 -10.29 -13.64 -14.39
C ASP A 148 -10.99 -15.02 -14.54
N ILE A 149 -12.03 -15.28 -13.73
CA ILE A 149 -12.92 -16.44 -13.90
C ILE A 149 -14.32 -15.90 -14.18
N SER A 150 -14.79 -16.11 -15.41
CA SER A 150 -16.15 -15.72 -15.83
C SER A 150 -17.18 -16.71 -15.33
N TYR A 151 -18.45 -16.33 -15.38
CA TYR A 151 -19.58 -17.18 -15.10
C TYR A 151 -20.44 -17.29 -16.35
N GLY A 152 -20.74 -18.52 -16.79
CA GLY A 152 -21.40 -18.71 -18.08
C GLY A 152 -22.16 -20.02 -18.21
N ARG A 153 -22.91 -20.15 -19.30
CA ARG A 153 -23.70 -21.33 -19.66
C ARG A 153 -22.84 -22.32 -20.45
N TRP A 154 -22.91 -23.61 -20.13
CA TRP A 154 -22.25 -24.61 -20.97
C TRP A 154 -23.12 -25.86 -21.22
N PRO A 155 -23.28 -26.28 -22.49
CA PRO A 155 -23.00 -25.52 -23.73
C PRO A 155 -23.75 -24.18 -23.83
N ASP A 156 -23.40 -23.34 -24.81
CA ASP A 156 -24.04 -22.02 -25.02
C ASP A 156 -25.57 -22.10 -25.00
N GLY A 157 -26.18 -21.13 -24.32
CA GLY A 157 -27.62 -20.96 -24.20
C GLY A 157 -28.39 -22.09 -23.49
N GLN A 158 -27.71 -23.00 -22.79
CA GLN A 158 -28.33 -23.96 -21.88
C GLN A 158 -28.63 -23.36 -20.51
N ASP A 159 -29.49 -24.01 -19.72
CA ASP A 159 -29.93 -23.46 -18.43
C ASP A 159 -28.88 -23.52 -17.31
N ASP A 160 -27.91 -24.44 -17.39
CA ASP A 160 -26.88 -24.65 -16.36
C ASP A 160 -25.75 -23.62 -16.44
N TRP A 161 -25.33 -23.12 -15.28
CA TRP A 161 -24.26 -22.13 -15.14
C TRP A 161 -23.02 -22.70 -14.45
N TYR A 162 -21.86 -22.26 -14.90
CA TYR A 162 -20.55 -22.74 -14.46
C TYR A 162 -19.56 -21.59 -14.33
N TYR A 163 -18.58 -21.77 -13.45
CA TYR A 163 -17.41 -20.91 -13.37
C TYR A 163 -16.39 -21.30 -14.45
N MET A 164 -16.13 -20.42 -15.39
CA MET A 164 -15.27 -20.67 -16.54
C MET A 164 -13.84 -20.21 -16.21
N THR A 165 -12.94 -21.15 -15.94
CA THR A 165 -11.52 -20.85 -15.69
C THR A 165 -10.75 -20.43 -16.96
N MET A 166 -11.40 -20.48 -18.11
CA MET A 166 -10.90 -20.01 -19.40
C MET A 166 -12.05 -19.25 -20.06
N PRO A 167 -12.19 -17.94 -19.78
CA PRO A 167 -13.25 -17.14 -20.39
C PRO A 167 -13.21 -17.16 -21.92
N THR A 168 -14.36 -17.06 -22.58
CA THR A 168 -14.52 -17.28 -24.03
C THR A 168 -15.25 -16.14 -24.75
N PRO A 169 -14.79 -14.88 -24.60
CA PRO A 169 -15.45 -13.75 -25.27
C PRO A 169 -15.51 -13.96 -26.78
N TYR A 170 -16.68 -13.70 -27.36
CA TYR A 170 -17.01 -13.86 -28.78
C TYR A 170 -16.94 -15.30 -29.30
N ALA A 171 -16.94 -16.30 -28.42
CA ALA A 171 -16.75 -17.68 -28.79
C ALA A 171 -17.63 -18.62 -27.97
N ALA A 172 -17.77 -19.86 -28.45
CA ALA A 172 -18.54 -20.85 -27.72
C ALA A 172 -17.89 -21.21 -26.39
N ASN A 173 -18.71 -21.25 -25.33
CA ASN A 173 -18.27 -21.59 -23.99
C ASN A 173 -17.68 -22.99 -23.92
N ARG A 174 -16.75 -23.16 -22.98
CA ARG A 174 -16.07 -24.43 -22.69
C ARG A 174 -16.60 -25.04 -21.39
N PRO A 175 -16.33 -26.32 -21.10
CA PRO A 175 -16.71 -26.91 -19.81
C PRO A 175 -16.12 -26.10 -18.65
N GLY A 176 -16.99 -25.65 -17.74
CA GLY A 176 -16.62 -24.91 -16.53
C GLY A 176 -16.69 -25.76 -15.25
N ALA A 177 -16.39 -25.11 -14.12
CA ALA A 177 -16.48 -25.66 -12.79
C ALA A 177 -17.86 -25.46 -12.16
N LEU A 178 -18.31 -26.43 -11.37
CA LEU A 178 -19.64 -26.46 -10.73
C LEU A 178 -19.79 -25.45 -9.57
N GLY A 179 -18.67 -24.95 -9.05
CA GLY A 179 -18.63 -24.14 -7.85
C GLY A 179 -17.21 -23.76 -7.47
N MET A 180 -17.08 -22.97 -6.41
CA MET A 180 -15.81 -22.63 -5.78
C MET A 180 -15.71 -23.31 -4.42
N VAL A 181 -14.52 -23.82 -4.09
CA VAL A 181 -14.25 -24.41 -2.78
C VAL A 181 -13.98 -23.31 -1.76
N ASP A 182 -14.63 -23.39 -0.60
CA ASP A 182 -14.43 -22.46 0.52
C ASP A 182 -12.99 -22.48 1.03
N GLU A 183 -12.54 -21.34 1.57
CA GLU A 183 -11.21 -21.19 2.13
C GLU A 183 -10.96 -22.17 3.29
N VAL A 184 -9.69 -22.59 3.44
CA VAL A 184 -9.26 -23.42 4.58
C VAL A 184 -9.24 -22.61 5.86
N ILE A 185 -9.99 -23.06 6.87
CA ILE A 185 -10.05 -22.48 8.20
C ILE A 185 -9.07 -23.21 9.12
N PHE A 186 -8.21 -22.45 9.80
CA PHE A 186 -7.24 -22.93 10.78
C PHE A 186 -7.75 -22.69 12.21
N SER A 187 -7.55 -23.68 13.10
CA SER A 187 -7.75 -23.50 14.53
C SER A 187 -6.70 -24.28 15.34
N PRO A 188 -5.96 -23.65 16.27
CA PRO A 188 -6.00 -22.22 16.57
C PRO A 188 -5.40 -21.37 15.44
N GLY A 189 -5.55 -20.05 15.52
CA GLY A 189 -5.09 -19.11 14.48
C GLY A 189 -3.57 -18.88 14.46
N ARG A 190 -3.09 -18.06 13.52
CA ARG A 190 -1.70 -17.57 13.50
C ARG A 190 -1.37 -16.79 14.78
N GLY A 191 -0.10 -16.65 15.13
CA GLY A 191 0.30 -15.86 16.30
C GLY A 191 1.44 -16.47 17.11
N PHE A 192 1.64 -15.93 18.31
CA PHE A 192 2.66 -16.38 19.26
C PHE A 192 2.15 -17.50 20.16
N TYR A 193 3.01 -18.50 20.40
CA TYR A 193 2.71 -19.66 21.23
C TYR A 193 3.92 -20.04 22.09
N ASP A 194 3.66 -20.33 23.37
CA ASP A 194 4.69 -20.70 24.35
C ASP A 194 4.68 -22.20 24.69
N SER A 195 3.81 -22.98 24.05
CA SER A 195 3.68 -24.42 24.28
C SER A 195 3.19 -25.14 23.03
N PRO A 196 3.54 -26.43 22.83
CA PRO A 196 3.08 -27.18 21.65
C PRO A 196 1.57 -27.18 21.51
N ILE A 197 1.09 -27.02 20.27
CA ILE A 197 -0.32 -26.96 19.90
C ILE A 197 -0.68 -28.02 18.86
N LEU A 198 -1.98 -28.30 18.74
CA LEU A 198 -2.54 -29.11 17.66
C LEU A 198 -3.36 -28.19 16.75
N VAL A 199 -2.94 -28.04 15.50
CA VAL A 199 -3.62 -27.25 14.48
C VAL A 199 -4.59 -28.13 13.71
N THR A 200 -5.86 -27.75 13.73
CA THR A 200 -6.93 -28.33 12.93
C THR A 200 -7.20 -27.50 11.68
N LEU A 201 -7.39 -28.17 10.54
CA LEU A 201 -7.77 -27.56 9.27
C LEU A 201 -9.17 -28.02 8.91
N THR A 202 -10.04 -27.08 8.51
CA THR A 202 -11.43 -27.36 8.11
C THR A 202 -11.79 -26.57 6.85
N CYS A 203 -12.84 -27.00 6.15
CA CYS A 203 -13.38 -26.34 4.97
C CYS A 203 -14.88 -26.64 4.95
N ASP A 204 -15.70 -25.62 4.72
CA ASP A 204 -17.17 -25.74 4.79
C ASP A 204 -17.74 -26.44 3.54
N THR A 205 -16.99 -26.46 2.44
CA THR A 205 -17.38 -27.18 1.23
C THR A 205 -17.36 -28.70 1.46
N ALA A 206 -18.54 -29.29 1.57
CA ALA A 206 -18.71 -30.72 1.76
C ALA A 206 -17.99 -31.54 0.66
N GLY A 207 -17.18 -32.50 1.10
CA GLY A 207 -16.41 -33.40 0.22
C GLY A 207 -15.10 -32.82 -0.32
N ALA A 208 -14.72 -31.59 0.04
CA ALA A 208 -13.41 -31.03 -0.28
C ALA A 208 -12.29 -31.75 0.49
N GLN A 209 -11.13 -31.89 -0.14
CA GLN A 209 -9.92 -32.42 0.46
C GLN A 209 -8.92 -31.29 0.73
N ILE A 210 -8.37 -31.23 1.94
CA ILE A 210 -7.40 -30.21 2.33
C ILE A 210 -5.98 -30.77 2.15
N TRP A 211 -5.13 -30.02 1.46
CA TRP A 211 -3.72 -30.31 1.24
C TRP A 211 -2.86 -29.20 1.80
N TYR A 212 -1.75 -29.55 2.45
CA TYR A 212 -0.89 -28.56 3.10
C TYR A 212 0.60 -28.84 2.90
N THR A 213 1.40 -27.81 3.11
CA THR A 213 2.87 -27.84 3.13
C THR A 213 3.39 -27.19 4.42
N LEU A 214 4.62 -27.55 4.80
CA LEU A 214 5.31 -27.04 6.00
C LEU A 214 6.66 -26.38 5.66
N ASP A 215 6.98 -26.25 4.38
CA ASP A 215 8.27 -25.81 3.82
C ASP A 215 8.13 -24.52 2.97
N ALA A 216 7.06 -23.76 3.21
CA ALA A 216 6.68 -22.52 2.50
C ALA A 216 6.31 -22.67 1.01
N ASP A 217 6.47 -23.86 0.42
CA ASP A 217 6.03 -24.13 -0.95
C ASP A 217 4.50 -24.11 -1.05
N THR A 218 3.98 -23.67 -2.19
CA THR A 218 2.52 -23.62 -2.41
C THR A 218 1.99 -25.02 -2.74
N PRO A 219 1.07 -25.60 -1.95
CA PRO A 219 0.35 -26.81 -2.34
C PRO A 219 -0.48 -26.49 -3.59
N ARG A 220 -0.27 -27.25 -4.67
CA ARG A 220 -0.91 -27.00 -5.96
C ARG A 220 -1.27 -28.30 -6.66
N LYS A 221 -2.30 -28.22 -7.50
CA LYS A 221 -2.67 -29.30 -8.41
C LYS A 221 -1.66 -29.38 -9.56
N THR A 222 -1.11 -30.56 -9.81
CA THR A 222 -0.17 -30.83 -10.92
C THR A 222 -0.79 -31.65 -12.04
N GLY A 223 -1.99 -32.18 -11.82
CA GLY A 223 -2.75 -32.93 -12.81
C GLY A 223 -3.95 -33.63 -12.20
N THR A 224 -4.49 -34.60 -12.93
CA THR A 224 -5.52 -35.54 -12.46
C THR A 224 -5.09 -36.97 -12.74
N ASP A 225 -5.41 -37.89 -11.83
CA ASP A 225 -5.15 -39.31 -12.03
C ASP A 225 -6.14 -39.95 -13.03
N GLY A 226 -5.92 -41.23 -13.36
CA GLY A 226 -6.80 -41.99 -14.27
C GLY A 226 -8.23 -42.23 -13.74
N ARG A 227 -8.58 -41.72 -12.55
CA ARG A 227 -9.91 -41.77 -11.93
C ARG A 227 -10.53 -40.38 -11.80
N GLY A 228 -9.88 -39.34 -12.36
CA GLY A 228 -10.33 -37.95 -12.31
C GLY A 228 -10.08 -37.25 -10.96
N GLN A 229 -9.28 -37.82 -10.07
CA GLN A 229 -8.92 -37.19 -8.80
C GLN A 229 -7.72 -36.25 -8.97
N PRO A 230 -7.66 -35.12 -8.25
CA PRO A 230 -6.54 -34.18 -8.35
C PRO A 230 -5.25 -34.82 -7.81
N ILE A 231 -4.15 -34.66 -8.55
CA ILE A 231 -2.79 -34.95 -8.07
C ILE A 231 -2.24 -33.65 -7.48
N MET A 232 -1.91 -33.67 -6.19
CA MET A 232 -1.50 -32.49 -5.44
C MET A 232 -0.03 -32.56 -5.01
N THR A 233 0.64 -31.42 -4.94
CA THR A 233 1.86 -31.26 -4.15
C THR A 233 1.49 -31.07 -2.68
N GLY A 234 2.35 -31.54 -1.77
CA GLY A 234 2.14 -31.45 -0.32
C GLY A 234 1.51 -32.70 0.30
N GLN A 235 0.98 -32.55 1.52
CA GLN A 235 0.43 -33.62 2.34
C GLN A 235 -1.09 -33.52 2.45
N LEU A 236 -1.80 -34.64 2.29
CA LEU A 236 -3.23 -34.71 2.53
C LEU A 236 -3.51 -34.59 4.04
N TYR A 237 -4.35 -33.64 4.41
CA TYR A 237 -4.77 -33.45 5.80
C TYR A 237 -5.74 -34.54 6.22
N THR A 238 -5.36 -35.32 7.23
CA THR A 238 -6.16 -36.44 7.77
C THR A 238 -6.31 -36.43 9.28
N LYS A 239 -5.50 -35.62 9.98
CA LYS A 239 -5.48 -35.48 11.44
C LYS A 239 -4.84 -34.15 11.83
N PRO A 240 -5.08 -33.64 13.06
CA PRO A 240 -4.45 -32.42 13.54
C PRO A 240 -2.92 -32.43 13.40
N ILE A 241 -2.34 -31.29 13.02
CA ILE A 241 -0.90 -31.09 12.85
C ILE A 241 -0.33 -30.64 14.19
N GLN A 242 0.64 -31.39 14.72
CA GLN A 242 1.34 -30.98 15.92
C GLN A 242 2.41 -29.94 15.58
N VAL A 243 2.31 -28.77 16.19
CA VAL A 243 3.27 -27.66 16.04
C VAL A 243 3.91 -27.38 17.40
N SER A 244 5.23 -27.48 17.48
CA SER A 244 6.00 -27.31 18.73
C SER A 244 7.16 -26.33 18.61
N ARG A 245 7.28 -25.67 17.47
CA ARG A 245 8.33 -24.72 17.10
C ARG A 245 7.81 -23.80 16.00
N THR A 246 8.56 -22.76 15.64
CA THR A 246 8.12 -21.81 14.63
C THR A 246 7.87 -22.53 13.30
N THR A 247 6.65 -22.41 12.78
CA THR A 247 6.19 -23.20 11.62
C THR A 247 5.24 -22.36 10.78
N CYS A 248 5.50 -22.34 9.47
CA CYS A 248 4.57 -21.82 8.47
C CYS A 248 3.78 -22.99 7.88
N ILE A 249 2.45 -22.87 7.83
CA ILE A 249 1.58 -23.85 7.19
C ILE A 249 0.84 -23.15 6.06
N LYS A 250 0.99 -23.63 4.83
CA LYS A 250 0.15 -23.24 3.69
C LYS A 250 -0.81 -24.37 3.38
N ALA A 251 -2.08 -24.06 3.17
CA ALA A 251 -3.11 -25.05 2.89
C ALA A 251 -4.05 -24.60 1.77
N ILE A 252 -4.55 -25.56 1.01
CA ILE A 252 -5.54 -25.40 -0.05
C ILE A 252 -6.59 -26.50 0.07
N ALA A 253 -7.85 -26.18 -0.17
CA ALA A 253 -8.93 -27.16 -0.29
C ALA A 253 -9.28 -27.36 -1.76
N VAL A 254 -9.41 -28.61 -2.17
CA VAL A 254 -9.68 -29.00 -3.57
C VAL A 254 -10.86 -29.95 -3.65
N LYS A 255 -11.64 -29.84 -4.73
CA LYS A 255 -12.76 -30.74 -5.02
C LYS A 255 -12.86 -30.94 -6.53
N ALA A 256 -13.01 -32.19 -6.96
CA ALA A 256 -13.07 -32.51 -8.38
C ALA A 256 -14.25 -31.79 -9.06
N GLY A 257 -13.98 -31.12 -10.19
CA GLY A 257 -14.97 -30.34 -10.95
C GLY A 257 -15.31 -28.96 -10.37
N TRP A 258 -14.59 -28.50 -9.35
CA TRP A 258 -14.77 -27.20 -8.71
C TRP A 258 -13.49 -26.36 -8.86
N VAL A 259 -13.61 -25.04 -8.74
CA VAL A 259 -12.45 -24.14 -8.60
C VAL A 259 -11.86 -24.34 -7.21
N ASP A 260 -10.55 -24.55 -7.13
CA ASP A 260 -9.84 -24.75 -5.87
C ASP A 260 -9.95 -23.52 -4.95
N SER A 261 -9.84 -23.72 -3.64
CA SER A 261 -9.87 -22.60 -2.70
C SER A 261 -8.66 -21.68 -2.90
N PRO A 262 -8.71 -20.41 -2.44
CA PRO A 262 -7.49 -19.65 -2.20
C PRO A 262 -6.54 -20.42 -1.26
N VAL A 263 -5.25 -20.19 -1.41
CA VAL A 263 -4.25 -20.73 -0.49
C VAL A 263 -4.28 -19.90 0.79
N ALA A 264 -4.61 -20.54 1.90
CA ALA A 264 -4.58 -19.94 3.23
C ALA A 264 -3.24 -20.25 3.90
N THR A 265 -2.64 -19.26 4.55
CA THR A 265 -1.32 -19.38 5.19
C THR A 265 -1.36 -18.87 6.62
N HIS A 266 -0.83 -19.65 7.55
CA HIS A 266 -0.71 -19.29 8.97
C HIS A 266 0.74 -19.52 9.45
N THR A 267 1.33 -18.50 10.06
CA THR A 267 2.60 -18.58 10.79
C THR A 267 2.36 -18.69 12.30
N TYR A 268 2.92 -19.74 12.90
CA TYR A 268 2.91 -19.98 14.35
C TYR A 268 4.30 -19.70 14.88
N ILE A 269 4.46 -18.69 15.74
CA ILE A 269 5.76 -18.18 16.22
C ILE A 269 6.03 -18.71 17.62
N PHE A 270 7.15 -19.42 17.79
CA PHE A 270 7.66 -19.88 19.07
C PHE A 270 8.96 -19.17 19.36
N LEU A 271 8.96 -18.23 20.31
CA LEU A 271 10.14 -17.39 20.54
C LEU A 271 11.35 -18.14 21.07
N ASP A 272 11.15 -19.27 21.77
CA ASP A 272 12.24 -20.18 22.13
C ASP A 272 12.96 -20.77 20.92
N ASP A 273 12.27 -20.95 19.79
CA ASP A 273 12.84 -21.40 18.53
C ASP A 273 13.49 -20.23 17.78
N VAL A 274 12.82 -19.07 17.75
CA VAL A 274 13.30 -17.85 17.08
C VAL A 274 14.65 -17.40 17.63
N ILE A 275 14.80 -17.27 18.95
CA ILE A 275 16.07 -16.79 19.55
C ILE A 275 17.22 -17.80 19.42
N ARG A 276 16.93 -19.03 18.99
CA ARG A 276 17.91 -20.09 18.71
C ARG A 276 18.00 -20.42 17.22
N GLN A 277 17.55 -19.52 16.36
CA GLN A 277 17.63 -19.64 14.91
C GLN A 277 19.06 -19.97 14.47
N PRO A 278 19.29 -21.12 13.80
CA PRO A 278 20.62 -21.60 13.47
C PRO A 278 21.20 -20.92 12.23
N ALA A 279 22.52 -20.97 12.07
CA ALA A 279 23.21 -20.49 10.86
C ALA A 279 22.83 -21.26 9.58
N ASN A 280 22.41 -22.52 9.71
CA ASN A 280 22.00 -23.38 8.59
C ASN A 280 20.61 -23.98 8.88
N PRO A 281 19.53 -23.19 8.75
CA PRO A 281 18.19 -23.67 9.03
C PRO A 281 17.77 -24.76 8.02
N PRO A 282 17.13 -25.86 8.47
CA PRO A 282 16.71 -26.93 7.57
C PRO A 282 15.80 -26.42 6.44
N GLY A 283 16.07 -26.84 5.20
CA GLY A 283 15.28 -26.47 4.02
C GLY A 283 15.69 -25.15 3.36
N PHE A 284 16.60 -24.37 3.96
CA PHE A 284 17.11 -23.12 3.39
C PHE A 284 18.45 -23.33 2.67
N PRO A 285 18.73 -22.56 1.60
CA PRO A 285 20.00 -22.64 0.89
C PRO A 285 21.12 -21.96 1.69
N SER A 286 22.35 -22.44 1.50
CA SER A 286 23.56 -21.87 2.12
C SER A 286 24.02 -20.55 1.47
N THR A 287 23.38 -20.12 0.39
CA THR A 287 23.66 -18.86 -0.30
C THR A 287 22.39 -18.10 -0.68
N TRP A 288 22.53 -16.77 -0.79
CA TRP A 288 21.53 -15.88 -1.37
C TRP A 288 22.07 -15.38 -2.71
N GLY A 289 21.74 -16.11 -3.78
CA GLY A 289 22.41 -15.93 -5.07
C GLY A 289 23.91 -16.21 -4.93
N SER A 290 24.73 -15.20 -5.19
CA SER A 290 26.20 -15.29 -5.10
C SER A 290 26.77 -15.05 -3.70
N ARG A 291 25.96 -14.66 -2.71
CA ARG A 291 26.42 -14.31 -1.35
C ARG A 291 26.26 -15.48 -0.39
N ALA A 292 27.19 -15.65 0.54
CA ALA A 292 26.98 -16.56 1.67
C ALA A 292 25.75 -16.11 2.46
N ALA A 293 24.89 -17.08 2.82
CA ALA A 293 23.74 -16.79 3.65
C ALA A 293 24.18 -16.63 5.11
N ASP A 294 23.52 -15.71 5.80
CA ASP A 294 23.69 -15.48 7.23
C ASP A 294 22.31 -15.52 7.87
N TYR A 295 21.91 -16.64 8.46
CA TYR A 295 20.59 -16.78 9.10
C TYR A 295 20.63 -16.68 10.62
N ALA A 296 21.80 -16.74 11.26
CA ALA A 296 21.82 -17.01 12.70
C ALA A 296 21.25 -15.84 13.53
N MET A 297 20.66 -16.18 14.68
CA MET A 297 20.58 -15.23 15.79
C MET A 297 21.86 -15.33 16.61
N ASP A 298 22.51 -14.19 16.86
CA ASP A 298 23.77 -14.11 17.58
C ASP A 298 23.57 -14.36 19.08
N SER A 299 24.09 -15.49 19.56
CA SER A 299 24.00 -15.88 20.97
C SER A 299 24.70 -14.88 21.90
N ARG A 300 25.65 -14.08 21.41
CA ARG A 300 26.30 -13.02 22.21
C ARG A 300 25.35 -11.89 22.59
N VAL A 301 24.26 -11.72 21.83
CA VAL A 301 23.18 -10.79 22.17
C VAL A 301 22.06 -11.53 22.90
N VAL A 302 21.63 -12.68 22.39
CA VAL A 302 20.52 -13.46 22.98
C VAL A 302 20.80 -13.88 24.41
N ASP A 303 22.05 -14.29 24.72
CA ASP A 303 22.44 -14.77 26.05
C ASP A 303 23.10 -13.67 26.90
N ASP A 304 23.13 -12.43 26.42
CA ASP A 304 23.66 -11.29 27.16
C ASP A 304 22.85 -11.10 28.46
N PRO A 305 23.48 -10.95 29.64
CA PRO A 305 22.78 -10.79 30.91
C PRO A 305 21.75 -9.65 30.96
N GLU A 306 21.89 -8.62 30.13
CA GLU A 306 20.93 -7.51 30.04
C GLU A 306 19.73 -7.84 29.15
N PHE A 307 19.91 -8.66 28.10
CA PHE A 307 18.88 -8.89 27.08
C PHE A 307 18.19 -10.25 27.21
N LYS A 308 18.84 -11.26 27.78
CA LYS A 308 18.35 -12.65 27.80
C LYS A 308 16.95 -12.82 28.41
N ASP A 309 16.61 -11.98 29.40
CA ASP A 309 15.35 -12.04 30.12
C ASP A 309 14.26 -11.16 29.46
N GLU A 310 14.66 -10.22 28.58
CA GLU A 310 13.78 -9.25 27.92
C GLU A 310 13.50 -9.59 26.45
N ILE A 311 14.43 -10.27 25.76
CA ILE A 311 14.45 -10.42 24.29
C ILE A 311 13.14 -10.97 23.70
N LYS A 312 12.44 -11.86 24.43
CA LYS A 312 11.17 -12.40 23.97
C LYS A 312 10.06 -11.34 23.93
N GLU A 313 10.00 -10.49 24.95
CA GLU A 313 9.03 -9.39 25.00
C GLU A 313 9.46 -8.24 24.08
N ASP A 314 10.76 -7.99 23.94
CA ASP A 314 11.31 -7.06 22.95
C ASP A 314 10.93 -7.45 21.51
N LEU A 315 10.94 -8.74 21.17
CA LEU A 315 10.46 -9.26 19.88
C LEU A 315 8.92 -9.12 19.69
N LYS A 316 8.17 -8.81 20.75
CA LYS A 316 6.72 -8.53 20.69
C LYS A 316 6.40 -7.03 20.81
N SER A 317 7.42 -6.17 20.97
CA SER A 317 7.22 -4.73 21.21
C SER A 317 6.62 -3.97 20.02
N THR A 318 6.70 -4.54 18.81
CA THR A 318 6.07 -4.01 17.61
C THR A 318 5.33 -5.12 16.86
N PRO A 319 4.38 -4.78 15.97
CA PRO A 319 3.70 -5.77 15.15
C PRO A 319 4.68 -6.60 14.32
N SER A 320 4.34 -7.87 14.15
CA SER A 320 5.07 -8.80 13.29
C SER A 320 4.44 -8.86 11.91
N VAL A 321 5.27 -8.77 10.89
CA VAL A 321 4.94 -9.04 9.49
C VAL A 321 5.57 -10.37 9.11
N CYS A 322 4.74 -11.39 8.88
CA CYS A 322 5.21 -12.69 8.39
C CYS A 322 4.97 -12.80 6.90
N ILE A 323 6.04 -13.07 6.16
CA ILE A 323 6.01 -13.32 4.72
C ILE A 323 6.34 -14.78 4.49
N VAL A 324 5.45 -15.48 3.79
CA VAL A 324 5.67 -16.88 3.41
C VAL A 324 5.70 -16.99 1.89
N ILE A 325 6.85 -17.40 1.37
CA ILE A 325 7.18 -17.43 -0.07
C ILE A 325 8.00 -18.69 -0.36
N PRO A 326 7.76 -19.41 -1.48
CA PRO A 326 8.59 -20.56 -1.84
C PRO A 326 10.09 -20.21 -1.86
N ASN A 327 10.94 -21.08 -1.30
CA ASN A 327 12.38 -20.83 -1.25
C ASN A 327 12.99 -20.66 -2.66
N ALA A 328 12.43 -21.33 -3.67
CA ALA A 328 12.84 -21.15 -5.07
C ALA A 328 12.55 -19.73 -5.59
N ASP A 329 11.45 -19.11 -5.18
CA ASP A 329 11.02 -17.78 -5.60
C ASP A 329 11.75 -16.66 -4.85
N PHE A 330 12.32 -16.96 -3.69
CA PHE A 330 13.08 -15.99 -2.92
C PHE A 330 14.60 -16.13 -3.15
N PHE A 331 15.13 -17.34 -3.03
CA PHE A 331 16.57 -17.62 -3.05
C PHE A 331 17.08 -18.36 -4.30
N GLY A 332 16.19 -18.90 -5.13
CA GLY A 332 16.58 -19.66 -6.32
C GLY A 332 17.24 -18.81 -7.42
N PRO A 333 17.63 -19.41 -8.55
CA PRO A 333 18.27 -18.70 -9.67
C PRO A 333 17.41 -17.54 -10.22
N SER A 334 16.08 -17.70 -10.19
CA SER A 334 15.11 -16.66 -10.53
C SER A 334 14.47 -16.01 -9.29
N GLY A 335 15.04 -16.23 -8.11
CA GLY A 335 14.51 -15.74 -6.85
C GLY A 335 14.84 -14.26 -6.63
N ILE A 336 13.90 -13.51 -6.05
CA ILE A 336 14.02 -12.04 -5.93
C ILE A 336 15.15 -11.59 -5.01
N TYR A 337 15.42 -12.33 -3.93
CA TYR A 337 16.46 -11.99 -2.97
C TYR A 337 17.86 -12.35 -3.49
N ALA A 338 17.96 -13.45 -4.24
CA ALA A 338 19.17 -13.83 -4.96
C ALA A 338 19.53 -12.82 -6.06
N ASN A 339 18.55 -12.12 -6.62
CA ASN A 339 18.69 -11.19 -7.74
C ASN A 339 18.30 -9.75 -7.36
N ALA A 340 18.82 -9.26 -6.23
CA ALA A 340 18.36 -8.03 -5.59
C ALA A 340 18.56 -6.70 -6.37
N THR A 341 19.06 -6.73 -7.60
CA THR A 341 19.17 -5.54 -8.47
C THR A 341 18.14 -5.52 -9.58
N GLN A 342 17.29 -6.56 -9.66
CA GLN A 342 16.30 -6.70 -10.69
C GLN A 342 14.97 -6.07 -10.26
N THR A 343 14.24 -5.50 -11.21
CA THR A 343 13.06 -4.66 -10.97
C THR A 343 11.94 -4.95 -11.97
N GLY A 344 10.76 -4.38 -11.76
CA GLY A 344 9.61 -4.55 -12.64
C GLY A 344 8.84 -5.86 -12.44
N ASP A 345 7.79 -6.06 -13.25
CA ASP A 345 6.76 -7.07 -13.01
C ASP A 345 7.26 -8.52 -13.13
N LEU A 346 8.28 -8.74 -13.96
CA LEU A 346 8.94 -10.03 -14.11
C LEU A 346 9.69 -10.47 -12.84
N TRP A 347 9.95 -9.55 -11.92
CA TRP A 347 10.66 -9.79 -10.66
C TRP A 347 9.73 -9.69 -9.44
N GLU A 348 8.43 -9.88 -9.65
CA GLU A 348 7.44 -10.12 -8.60
C GLU A 348 7.19 -11.60 -8.36
N ARG A 349 7.04 -11.98 -7.10
CA ARG A 349 6.69 -13.35 -6.72
C ARG A 349 5.51 -13.37 -5.78
N ALA A 350 4.68 -14.40 -5.91
CA ALA A 350 3.56 -14.62 -5.01
C ALA A 350 4.06 -14.96 -3.60
N CYS A 351 3.47 -14.33 -2.60
CA CYS A 351 3.70 -14.65 -1.19
C CYS A 351 2.40 -14.54 -0.40
N SER A 352 2.41 -15.06 0.83
CA SER A 352 1.48 -14.65 1.88
C SER A 352 2.07 -13.45 2.62
N PHE A 353 1.24 -12.49 2.99
CA PHE A 353 1.51 -11.43 3.95
C PHE A 353 0.59 -11.63 5.16
N GLU A 354 1.17 -11.72 6.35
CA GLU A 354 0.44 -11.83 7.61
C GLU A 354 0.83 -10.70 8.54
N TRP A 355 -0.17 -10.07 9.16
CA TRP A 355 0.01 -9.12 10.26
C TRP A 355 -0.35 -9.81 11.57
N ILE A 356 0.53 -9.71 12.56
CA ILE A 356 0.32 -10.24 13.91
C ILE A 356 0.68 -9.12 14.88
N ASP A 357 -0.30 -8.55 15.56
CA ASP A 357 -0.08 -7.49 16.55
C ASP A 357 -0.18 -8.05 17.97
N PRO A 358 0.97 -8.18 18.70
CA PRO A 358 0.97 -8.66 20.07
C PRO A 358 0.19 -7.77 21.04
N ALA A 359 0.09 -6.46 20.75
CA ALA A 359 -0.51 -5.49 21.66
C ALA A 359 -2.05 -5.53 21.62
N SER A 360 -2.62 -5.64 20.43
CA SER A 360 -4.08 -5.70 20.24
C SER A 360 -4.63 -7.13 20.18
N GLY A 361 -3.80 -8.11 19.83
CA GLY A 361 -4.24 -9.46 19.47
C GLY A 361 -4.89 -9.54 18.09
N GLU A 362 -4.93 -8.44 17.34
CA GLU A 362 -5.43 -8.43 15.96
C GLU A 362 -4.44 -9.16 15.04
N ASN A 363 -4.99 -9.99 14.17
CA ASN A 363 -4.22 -10.75 13.20
C ASN A 363 -4.95 -10.75 11.86
N LEU A 364 -4.20 -10.64 10.75
CA LEU A 364 -4.74 -10.81 9.40
C LEU A 364 -3.78 -11.62 8.53
N GLY A 365 -4.31 -12.23 7.47
CA GLY A 365 -3.52 -12.88 6.43
C GLY A 365 -4.13 -12.65 5.07
N VAL A 366 -3.31 -12.25 4.11
CA VAL A 366 -3.71 -12.08 2.70
C VAL A 366 -2.60 -12.58 1.79
N ASN A 367 -2.97 -13.00 0.59
CA ASN A 367 -1.99 -13.26 -0.47
C ASN A 367 -1.60 -11.96 -1.17
N ALA A 368 -0.33 -11.83 -1.51
CA ALA A 368 0.24 -10.62 -2.09
C ALA A 368 1.39 -10.95 -3.06
N GLY A 369 1.86 -9.93 -3.77
CA GLY A 369 3.13 -9.94 -4.49
C GLY A 369 4.25 -9.40 -3.62
N LEU A 370 5.46 -9.90 -3.85
CA LEU A 370 6.67 -9.44 -3.20
C LEU A 370 7.74 -9.09 -4.23
N ARG A 371 8.42 -7.96 -4.02
CA ARG A 371 9.59 -7.53 -4.79
C ARG A 371 10.67 -6.99 -3.87
N ILE A 372 11.89 -6.89 -4.38
CA ILE A 372 12.89 -6.01 -3.77
C ILE A 372 12.46 -4.55 -3.98
N HIS A 373 12.56 -3.77 -2.91
CA HIS A 373 12.31 -2.33 -2.93
C HIS A 373 13.63 -1.57 -2.97
N GLY A 374 13.65 -0.39 -3.61
CA GLY A 374 14.75 0.57 -3.55
C GLY A 374 15.93 0.25 -4.48
N GLY A 375 17.02 1.01 -4.30
CA GLY A 375 18.23 0.93 -5.11
C GLY A 375 18.96 -0.41 -4.99
N PRO A 376 20.05 -0.63 -5.74
CA PRO A 376 20.70 -1.93 -5.84
C PRO A 376 21.55 -2.24 -4.59
N TYR A 377 20.92 -2.53 -3.45
CA TYR A 377 21.55 -2.96 -2.20
C TYR A 377 22.44 -4.20 -2.38
N GLY A 378 22.18 -4.98 -3.44
CA GLY A 378 23.04 -6.08 -3.84
C GLY A 378 24.44 -5.70 -4.30
N ARG A 379 24.70 -4.43 -4.63
CA ARG A 379 26.01 -3.91 -5.05
C ARG A 379 26.88 -3.45 -3.88
N SER A 380 26.30 -3.18 -2.70
CA SER A 380 27.01 -2.59 -1.55
C SER A 380 27.43 -3.60 -0.48
N GLY A 381 27.19 -4.90 -0.70
CA GLY A 381 27.45 -5.91 0.32
C GLY A 381 26.55 -5.79 1.55
N ASN A 382 25.36 -5.20 1.39
CA ASN A 382 24.30 -5.22 2.40
C ASN A 382 23.63 -6.61 2.38
N PRO A 383 23.61 -7.35 3.50
CA PRO A 383 22.93 -8.63 3.58
C PRO A 383 21.39 -8.50 3.72
N LYS A 384 20.86 -7.32 4.05
CA LYS A 384 19.45 -7.07 4.39
C LYS A 384 18.76 -6.11 3.40
N ASN A 385 18.07 -6.67 2.40
CA ASN A 385 17.39 -5.87 1.38
C ASN A 385 16.03 -5.33 1.86
N ALA A 386 15.64 -4.16 1.36
CA ALA A 386 14.27 -3.65 1.50
C ALA A 386 13.31 -4.44 0.60
N LEU A 387 12.06 -4.58 1.03
CA LEU A 387 11.02 -5.34 0.33
C LEU A 387 9.81 -4.45 0.03
N ARG A 388 9.07 -4.77 -1.03
CA ARG A 388 7.78 -4.15 -1.36
C ARG A 388 6.72 -5.23 -1.39
N VAL A 389 5.69 -5.08 -0.56
CA VAL A 389 4.49 -5.91 -0.59
C VAL A 389 3.47 -5.20 -1.49
N ILE A 390 2.86 -5.95 -2.40
CA ILE A 390 2.04 -5.42 -3.49
C ILE A 390 0.73 -6.22 -3.51
N PHE A 391 -0.38 -5.56 -3.23
CA PHE A 391 -1.71 -6.15 -3.25
C PHE A 391 -2.28 -5.99 -4.66
N ARG A 392 -2.63 -7.11 -5.30
CA ARG A 392 -3.17 -7.17 -6.67
C ARG A 392 -4.06 -8.40 -6.79
N SER A 393 -5.13 -8.27 -7.57
CA SER A 393 -6.12 -9.32 -7.85
C SER A 393 -5.51 -10.65 -8.32
N LYS A 394 -4.38 -10.59 -9.05
CA LYS A 394 -3.66 -11.80 -9.51
C LYS A 394 -3.09 -12.68 -8.39
N TYR A 395 -2.96 -12.17 -7.16
CA TYR A 395 -2.50 -12.92 -5.99
C TYR A 395 -3.60 -13.15 -4.96
N GLY A 396 -4.52 -12.21 -4.83
CA GLY A 396 -5.51 -12.18 -3.76
C GLY A 396 -6.34 -10.91 -3.85
N LEU A 397 -6.51 -10.20 -2.75
CA LEU A 397 -7.19 -8.90 -2.77
C LEU A 397 -6.36 -7.88 -3.56
N ALA A 398 -7.06 -7.04 -4.35
CA ALA A 398 -6.43 -5.93 -5.07
C ALA A 398 -5.85 -4.87 -4.14
N ARG A 399 -6.37 -4.80 -2.90
CA ARG A 399 -6.03 -3.81 -1.89
C ARG A 399 -6.09 -4.45 -0.52
N LEU A 400 -5.26 -4.00 0.40
CA LEU A 400 -5.38 -4.33 1.81
C LEU A 400 -6.23 -3.27 2.51
N GLU A 401 -7.37 -3.71 3.06
CA GLU A 401 -8.25 -2.88 3.89
C GLU A 401 -7.98 -3.11 5.39
N TYR A 402 -7.00 -2.40 5.95
CA TYR A 402 -6.58 -2.55 7.34
C TYR A 402 -5.87 -1.28 7.88
N PRO A 403 -6.09 -0.85 9.14
CA PRO A 403 -5.47 0.34 9.70
C PRO A 403 -4.01 0.09 10.11
N LEU A 404 -3.10 0.03 9.14
CA LEU A 404 -1.68 -0.28 9.37
C LEU A 404 -0.96 0.78 10.21
N PHE A 405 -1.34 2.04 10.05
CA PHE A 405 -0.67 3.18 10.65
C PHE A 405 -1.63 3.93 11.59
N PRO A 406 -1.28 4.06 12.89
CA PRO A 406 -2.18 4.64 13.89
C PRO A 406 -2.35 6.16 13.77
N ASP A 407 -1.48 6.83 13.02
CA ASP A 407 -1.39 8.29 12.88
C ASP A 407 -2.06 8.83 11.60
N THR A 408 -2.80 7.98 10.88
CA THR A 408 -3.63 8.37 9.72
C THR A 408 -5.00 7.69 9.77
N LYS A 409 -5.96 8.25 9.04
CA LYS A 409 -7.28 7.65 8.81
C LYS A 409 -7.31 6.73 7.57
N VAL A 410 -6.24 6.72 6.78
CA VAL A 410 -6.12 5.86 5.60
C VAL A 410 -6.02 4.40 6.05
N ARG A 411 -6.84 3.54 5.43
CA ARG A 411 -6.91 2.10 5.74
C ARG A 411 -6.78 1.21 4.52
N SER A 412 -6.70 1.80 3.33
CA SER A 412 -6.72 1.07 2.06
C SER A 412 -5.38 1.24 1.37
N PHE A 413 -4.70 0.15 1.05
CA PHE A 413 -3.35 0.18 0.49
C PHE A 413 -3.21 -0.77 -0.69
N ASN A 414 -2.69 -0.29 -1.83
CA ASN A 414 -2.26 -1.14 -2.94
C ASN A 414 -0.82 -1.68 -2.74
N THR A 415 0.01 -0.96 -2.00
CA THR A 415 1.41 -1.31 -1.75
C THR A 415 1.87 -0.79 -0.39
N VAL A 416 2.80 -1.52 0.22
CA VAL A 416 3.58 -1.04 1.37
C VAL A 416 5.04 -1.41 1.20
N ALA A 417 5.94 -0.52 1.60
CA ALA A 417 7.36 -0.78 1.60
C ALA A 417 7.81 -1.22 2.99
N LEU A 418 8.56 -2.32 3.06
CA LEU A 418 9.35 -2.70 4.22
C LEU A 418 10.76 -2.18 3.97
N ARG A 419 11.09 -1.01 4.52
CA ARG A 419 12.43 -0.43 4.40
C ARG A 419 13.36 -1.08 5.40
N SER A 420 14.43 -1.70 4.91
CA SER A 420 15.47 -2.28 5.78
C SER A 420 16.33 -1.23 6.48
N ILE A 421 16.24 0.03 5.99
CA ILE A 421 17.05 1.18 6.37
C ILE A 421 18.54 0.85 6.23
N TRP A 422 19.08 1.05 5.04
CA TRP A 422 20.48 0.71 4.78
C TRP A 422 21.43 1.74 5.39
N ASN A 423 21.12 3.03 5.28
CA ASN A 423 21.95 4.10 5.84
C ASN A 423 21.72 4.22 7.35
N TYR A 424 22.79 4.51 8.11
CA TYR A 424 22.76 4.56 9.58
C TYR A 424 22.12 3.31 10.20
N SER A 425 22.59 2.15 9.75
CA SER A 425 22.22 0.81 10.22
C SER A 425 23.45 -0.07 10.44
N TRP A 426 23.28 -1.20 11.11
CA TRP A 426 24.35 -2.18 11.31
C TRP A 426 24.65 -3.04 10.09
N THR A 427 23.78 -3.05 9.08
CA THR A 427 23.96 -3.82 7.84
C THR A 427 24.56 -3.00 6.70
N GLY A 428 24.51 -1.67 6.79
CA GLY A 428 24.94 -0.77 5.74
C GLY A 428 26.10 0.17 6.06
N HIS A 429 26.39 1.04 5.08
CA HIS A 429 27.45 2.04 5.16
C HIS A 429 27.01 3.33 4.46
N CYS A 430 26.97 4.46 5.19
CA CYS A 430 27.58 5.76 4.82
C CYS A 430 27.09 6.91 5.75
N GLY A 431 27.83 8.04 5.76
CA GLY A 431 27.58 9.23 6.59
C GLY A 431 28.08 9.14 8.04
N MET A 432 28.85 10.15 8.53
CA MET A 432 29.93 10.10 9.56
C MET A 432 30.38 8.71 10.06
N SER A 433 30.49 7.82 9.06
CA SER A 433 31.05 6.49 8.89
C SER A 433 30.38 5.27 9.54
N GLY A 434 29.05 5.20 9.45
CA GLY A 434 28.34 3.92 9.29
C GLY A 434 27.70 3.35 10.55
N TYR A 435 27.70 2.02 10.65
CA TYR A 435 27.07 1.24 11.72
C TYR A 435 27.33 1.68 13.18
N PRO A 436 28.41 2.40 13.57
CA PRO A 436 28.53 2.91 14.94
C PRO A 436 27.54 4.03 15.30
N ASN A 437 26.99 4.73 14.30
CA ASN A 437 26.02 5.81 14.46
C ASN A 437 24.65 5.39 13.93
N ALA A 438 24.33 4.10 14.08
CA ALA A 438 23.05 3.59 13.63
C ALA A 438 21.92 4.05 14.56
N ASP A 439 20.86 4.60 13.97
CA ASP A 439 19.61 4.93 14.67
C ASP A 439 18.37 4.34 13.99
N TYR A 440 18.42 4.05 12.69
CA TYR A 440 17.32 3.56 11.84
C TYR A 440 16.13 4.53 11.64
N LEU A 441 16.20 5.77 12.16
CA LEU A 441 15.01 6.62 12.35
C LEU A 441 15.03 7.92 11.55
N ARG A 442 16.11 8.28 10.87
CA ARG A 442 16.29 9.61 10.24
C ARG A 442 15.25 9.94 9.18
N ASP A 443 14.94 8.99 8.30
CA ASP A 443 13.91 9.15 7.27
C ASP A 443 12.51 9.33 7.88
N ALA A 444 12.18 8.50 8.89
CA ALA A 444 10.91 8.63 9.62
C ALA A 444 10.81 9.99 10.32
N PHE A 445 11.89 10.46 10.96
CA PHE A 445 11.93 11.78 11.58
C PHE A 445 11.70 12.92 10.58
N ALA A 446 12.28 12.84 9.38
CA ALA A 446 12.08 13.84 8.34
C ALA A 446 10.62 13.89 7.86
N ARG A 447 10.00 12.72 7.62
CA ARG A 447 8.58 12.62 7.24
C ARG A 447 7.67 13.09 8.36
N ASP A 448 7.89 12.62 9.59
CA ASP A 448 7.17 13.05 10.78
C ASP A 448 7.25 14.58 10.98
N THR A 449 8.38 15.21 10.64
CA THR A 449 8.52 16.66 10.71
C THR A 449 7.61 17.37 9.72
N ILE A 450 7.45 16.86 8.50
CA ILE A 450 6.50 17.39 7.50
C ILE A 450 5.05 17.16 7.93
N ARG A 451 4.74 16.00 8.53
CA ARG A 451 3.40 15.73 9.11
C ARG A 451 3.07 16.74 10.20
N ASP A 452 3.99 16.97 11.14
CA ASP A 452 3.80 17.91 12.25
C ASP A 452 3.71 19.38 11.77
N MET A 453 4.24 19.69 10.59
CA MET A 453 4.04 20.97 9.90
C MET A 453 2.68 21.07 9.19
N GLY A 454 1.90 19.98 9.12
CA GLY A 454 0.56 19.94 8.53
C GLY A 454 0.53 19.60 7.05
N HIS A 455 1.59 19.00 6.50
CA HIS A 455 1.73 18.72 5.06
C HIS A 455 1.68 17.22 4.74
N LEU A 456 1.40 16.91 3.47
CA LEU A 456 1.33 15.54 2.96
C LEU A 456 2.69 14.83 3.07
N THR A 457 2.70 13.65 3.68
CA THR A 457 3.91 12.82 3.81
C THR A 457 3.56 11.35 4.03
N PRO A 458 4.38 10.39 3.55
CA PRO A 458 4.15 8.98 3.82
C PRO A 458 4.26 8.66 5.31
N HIS A 459 3.31 7.89 5.83
CA HIS A 459 3.30 7.39 7.19
C HIS A 459 4.13 6.11 7.32
N GLY A 460 4.65 5.83 8.52
CA GLY A 460 5.45 4.65 8.77
C GLY A 460 5.61 4.29 10.24
N ARG A 461 6.03 3.05 10.52
CA ARG A 461 6.31 2.53 11.87
C ARG A 461 7.29 1.34 11.84
N PRO A 462 8.02 1.08 12.93
CA PRO A 462 8.82 -0.13 13.06
C PRO A 462 7.93 -1.39 13.14
N VAL A 463 8.40 -2.48 12.52
CA VAL A 463 7.78 -3.82 12.53
C VAL A 463 8.87 -4.91 12.61
N GLN A 464 8.50 -6.07 13.14
CA GLN A 464 9.34 -7.27 13.13
C GLN A 464 9.05 -8.13 11.90
N VAL A 465 10.03 -8.36 11.04
CA VAL A 465 9.81 -9.16 9.81
C VAL A 465 10.28 -10.60 10.00
N TYR A 466 9.41 -11.54 9.61
CA TYR A 466 9.72 -12.96 9.51
C TYR A 466 9.57 -13.42 8.05
N ILE A 467 10.57 -14.11 7.52
CA ILE A 467 10.53 -14.73 6.18
C ILE A 467 10.56 -16.25 6.35
N ASN A 468 9.50 -16.95 5.92
CA ASN A 468 9.38 -18.40 6.02
C ASN A 468 9.62 -18.93 7.45
N GLY A 469 9.14 -18.20 8.45
CA GLY A 469 9.29 -18.55 9.87
C GLY A 469 10.64 -18.16 10.49
N LEU A 470 11.62 -17.71 9.69
CA LEU A 470 12.88 -17.17 10.21
C LEU A 470 12.73 -15.68 10.50
N TYR A 471 13.20 -15.25 11.67
CA TYR A 471 13.30 -13.83 11.99
C TYR A 471 14.36 -13.15 11.11
N TRP A 472 13.94 -12.08 10.44
CA TRP A 472 14.74 -11.35 9.46
C TRP A 472 15.21 -9.99 9.96
N GLY A 473 14.68 -9.49 11.07
CA GLY A 473 15.07 -8.20 11.65
C GLY A 473 13.96 -7.17 11.66
N MET A 474 14.28 -6.00 12.23
CA MET A 474 13.39 -4.85 12.32
C MET A 474 13.37 -4.11 10.99
N TYR A 475 12.19 -3.76 10.49
CA TYR A 475 12.02 -2.90 9.31
C TYR A 475 11.21 -1.66 9.68
N ILE A 476 11.37 -0.58 8.92
CA ILE A 476 10.40 0.52 8.93
C ILE A 476 9.40 0.26 7.82
N MET A 477 8.20 -0.16 8.18
CA MET A 477 7.09 -0.27 7.23
C MET A 477 6.59 1.14 6.91
N THR A 478 6.40 1.47 5.64
CA THR A 478 6.00 2.81 5.21
C THR A 478 5.07 2.76 4.00
N GLU A 479 4.18 3.73 3.91
CA GLU A 479 3.47 4.06 2.68
C GLU A 479 4.48 4.43 1.58
N ARG A 480 4.09 4.19 0.33
CA ARG A 480 4.81 4.66 -0.86
C ARG A 480 4.06 5.86 -1.42
N PRO A 481 4.72 6.99 -1.72
CA PRO A 481 4.09 8.13 -2.36
C PRO A 481 3.86 7.84 -3.86
N ASP A 482 2.72 7.21 -4.14
CA ASP A 482 2.15 7.00 -5.47
C ASP A 482 0.73 7.61 -5.55
N GLU A 483 0.04 7.40 -6.67
CA GLU A 483 -1.31 7.93 -6.92
C GLU A 483 -2.36 7.41 -5.93
N ASP A 484 -2.16 6.20 -5.40
CA ASP A 484 -3.01 5.63 -4.36
C ASP A 484 -2.85 6.36 -3.04
N PHE A 485 -1.59 6.60 -2.65
CA PHE A 485 -1.28 7.44 -1.49
C PHE A 485 -1.87 8.84 -1.65
N ALA A 486 -1.73 9.47 -2.82
CA ALA A 486 -2.30 10.80 -3.07
C ALA A 486 -3.83 10.81 -2.90
N ALA A 487 -4.54 9.88 -3.54
CA ALA A 487 -5.99 9.77 -3.42
C ALA A 487 -6.45 9.44 -2.01
N GLY A 488 -5.75 8.56 -1.30
CA GLY A 488 -6.07 8.18 0.08
C GLY A 488 -6.01 9.35 1.06
N HIS A 489 -5.03 10.25 0.89
CA HIS A 489 -4.81 11.37 1.81
C HIS A 489 -5.47 12.69 1.37
N LEU A 490 -5.58 12.94 0.07
CA LEU A 490 -6.14 14.18 -0.49
C LEU A 490 -7.59 14.01 -1.01
N GLY A 491 -8.11 12.79 -1.04
CA GLY A 491 -9.44 12.44 -1.59
C GLY A 491 -9.46 12.34 -3.11
N GLY A 492 -10.62 12.05 -3.70
CA GLY A 492 -10.73 11.82 -5.15
C GLY A 492 -10.29 10.42 -5.57
N ARG A 493 -10.04 10.23 -6.86
CA ARG A 493 -9.57 8.95 -7.43
C ARG A 493 -8.09 9.01 -7.81
N GLN A 494 -7.46 7.86 -8.01
CA GLN A 494 -6.04 7.79 -8.38
C GLN A 494 -5.75 8.51 -9.71
N GLU A 495 -6.68 8.44 -10.66
CA GLU A 495 -6.57 9.03 -12.00
C GLU A 495 -6.63 10.57 -11.97
N ASP A 496 -7.09 11.14 -10.85
CA ASP A 496 -7.13 12.59 -10.64
C ASP A 496 -5.72 13.17 -10.40
N TYR A 497 -4.69 12.35 -10.16
CA TYR A 497 -3.36 12.80 -9.72
C TYR A 497 -2.28 12.64 -10.80
N ASP A 498 -1.46 13.68 -10.93
CA ASP A 498 -0.22 13.67 -11.69
C ASP A 498 0.97 13.69 -10.72
N MET A 499 1.94 12.79 -10.92
CA MET A 499 3.07 12.62 -9.99
C MET A 499 4.41 12.41 -10.70
N LEU A 500 5.44 13.04 -10.13
CA LEU A 500 6.82 12.91 -10.54
C LEU A 500 7.71 12.60 -9.33
N GLU A 501 8.74 11.78 -9.52
CA GLU A 501 9.78 11.46 -8.55
C GLU A 501 11.11 12.09 -8.99
N ALA A 502 11.89 12.61 -8.05
CA ALA A 502 13.26 13.05 -8.35
C ALA A 502 14.11 11.87 -8.86
N PRO A 503 14.94 12.06 -9.90
CA PRO A 503 15.66 10.97 -10.53
C PRO A 503 16.47 10.14 -9.54
N SER A 504 16.34 8.83 -9.66
CA SER A 504 17.02 7.83 -8.83
C SER A 504 18.10 7.12 -9.66
N GLY A 505 19.26 6.82 -9.06
CA GLY A 505 20.32 6.03 -9.70
C GLY A 505 21.64 6.75 -9.99
N MET A 506 22.44 6.16 -10.88
CA MET A 506 23.80 6.63 -11.21
C MET A 506 23.79 7.52 -12.44
N GLY A 507 24.38 8.70 -12.30
CA GLY A 507 24.51 9.66 -13.39
C GLY A 507 23.81 10.98 -13.08
N ALA A 508 24.32 12.05 -13.68
CA ALA A 508 23.75 13.37 -13.56
C ALA A 508 22.48 13.47 -14.42
N SER A 509 21.34 13.82 -13.84
CA SER A 509 20.07 13.96 -14.57
C SER A 509 19.19 15.03 -13.91
N THR A 510 18.54 15.87 -14.72
CA THR A 510 17.49 16.80 -14.26
C THR A 510 16.09 16.31 -14.61
N VAL A 511 15.98 15.17 -15.28
CA VAL A 511 14.68 14.63 -15.73
C VAL A 511 14.04 13.89 -14.56
N MET A 512 12.92 14.42 -14.07
CA MET A 512 12.11 13.74 -13.08
C MET A 512 11.54 12.43 -13.66
N GLU A 513 11.48 11.39 -12.84
CA GLU A 513 10.86 10.11 -13.18
C GLU A 513 9.35 10.24 -13.13
N PHE A 514 8.67 9.69 -14.13
CA PHE A 514 7.21 9.67 -14.17
C PHE A 514 6.69 8.59 -13.22
N VAL A 515 5.73 8.96 -12.36
CA VAL A 515 5.11 8.06 -11.40
C VAL A 515 3.68 7.73 -11.83
N ALA A 516 2.86 8.75 -12.08
CA ALA A 516 1.45 8.58 -12.41
C ALA A 516 0.85 9.80 -13.14
N GLY A 517 -0.28 9.57 -13.82
CA GLY A 517 -1.08 10.60 -14.48
C GLY A 517 -0.81 10.77 -15.98
N ASP A 518 -0.97 12.00 -16.49
CA ASP A 518 -0.69 12.33 -17.88
C ASP A 518 0.76 12.78 -18.00
N GLU A 519 1.64 11.88 -18.46
CA GLU A 519 3.09 12.09 -18.50
C GLU A 519 3.46 13.38 -19.25
N GLN A 520 2.79 13.66 -20.38
CA GLN A 520 3.11 14.84 -21.17
C GLN A 520 2.70 16.12 -20.44
N LYS A 521 1.49 16.18 -19.89
CA LYS A 521 0.98 17.37 -19.20
C LYS A 521 1.72 17.65 -17.90
N VAL A 522 2.06 16.62 -17.12
CA VAL A 522 2.78 16.83 -15.85
C VAL A 522 4.20 17.33 -16.11
N ARG A 523 4.89 16.81 -17.14
CA ARG A 523 6.21 17.29 -17.54
C ARG A 523 6.15 18.73 -18.04
N GLN A 524 5.16 19.08 -18.86
CA GLN A 524 4.96 20.46 -19.33
C GLN A 524 4.72 21.43 -18.16
N ALA A 525 3.90 21.03 -17.18
CA ALA A 525 3.66 21.85 -15.98
C ALA A 525 4.94 22.05 -15.15
N TRP A 526 5.74 20.99 -14.97
CA TRP A 526 7.01 21.05 -14.28
C TRP A 526 8.04 21.93 -15.01
N GLU A 527 8.14 21.82 -16.33
CA GLU A 527 9.01 22.66 -17.15
C GLU A 527 8.58 24.13 -17.13
N ALA A 528 7.27 24.40 -17.21
CA ALA A 528 6.72 25.75 -17.14
C ALA A 528 7.04 26.44 -15.79
N LEU A 529 6.98 25.69 -14.68
CA LEU A 529 7.35 26.17 -13.35
C LEU A 529 8.80 26.70 -13.32
N PHE A 530 9.78 25.93 -13.81
CA PHE A 530 11.18 26.37 -13.81
C PHE A 530 11.46 27.43 -14.88
N ALA A 531 10.78 27.40 -16.02
CA ALA A 531 10.87 28.46 -17.03
C ALA A 531 10.36 29.81 -16.50
N LEU A 532 9.33 29.82 -15.64
CA LEU A 532 8.88 31.02 -14.93
C LEU A 532 9.93 31.50 -13.93
N ALA A 533 10.51 30.58 -13.14
CA ALA A 533 11.55 30.91 -12.18
C ALA A 533 12.79 31.54 -12.85
N ASP A 534 13.16 31.04 -14.02
CA ASP A 534 14.31 31.53 -14.79
C ASP A 534 14.13 32.96 -15.30
N LYS A 535 12.91 33.33 -15.71
CA LYS A 535 12.55 34.70 -16.15
C LYS A 535 12.59 35.74 -15.02
N GLY A 536 12.54 35.30 -13.77
CA GLY A 536 12.62 36.15 -12.59
C GLY A 536 11.28 36.39 -11.89
N LEU A 537 11.31 36.37 -10.56
CA LEU A 537 10.10 36.31 -9.72
C LEU A 537 9.87 37.57 -8.88
N ALA A 538 10.61 38.65 -9.13
CA ALA A 538 10.58 39.86 -8.32
C ALA A 538 9.28 40.69 -8.43
N THR A 539 8.45 40.44 -9.44
CA THR A 539 7.21 41.21 -9.68
C THR A 539 5.99 40.47 -9.14
N GLU A 540 4.94 41.21 -8.77
CA GLU A 540 3.65 40.65 -8.33
C GLU A 540 3.03 39.71 -9.38
N SER A 541 3.17 40.05 -10.66
CA SER A 541 2.63 39.23 -11.76
C SER A 541 3.32 37.87 -11.84
N SER A 542 4.66 37.83 -11.82
CA SER A 542 5.39 36.56 -11.90
C SER A 542 5.26 35.74 -10.61
N TYR A 543 5.11 36.39 -9.46
CA TYR A 543 4.78 35.73 -8.19
C TYR A 543 3.38 35.09 -8.19
N SER A 544 2.38 35.80 -8.69
CA SER A 544 1.02 35.25 -8.83
C SER A 544 0.97 34.08 -9.81
N GLN A 545 1.75 34.15 -10.89
CA GLN A 545 1.83 33.07 -11.88
C GLN A 545 2.46 31.80 -11.30
N ILE A 546 3.57 31.92 -10.57
CA ILE A 546 4.25 30.73 -10.04
C ILE A 546 3.44 30.02 -8.95
N GLN A 547 2.62 30.76 -8.19
CA GLN A 547 1.68 30.18 -7.21
C GLN A 547 0.63 29.24 -7.83
N GLN A 548 0.35 29.36 -9.13
CA GLN A 548 -0.54 28.43 -9.83
C GLN A 548 0.11 27.07 -10.10
N TYR A 549 1.45 27.00 -10.05
CA TYR A 549 2.20 25.79 -10.35
C TYR A 549 2.71 25.08 -9.11
N ILE A 550 3.07 25.79 -8.04
CA ILE A 550 3.59 25.17 -6.81
C ILE A 550 2.96 25.77 -5.55
N ASP A 551 2.63 24.90 -4.61
CA ASP A 551 2.16 25.31 -3.29
C ASP A 551 3.35 25.82 -2.47
N LEU A 552 3.40 27.14 -2.29
CA LEU A 552 4.51 27.79 -1.60
C LEU A 552 4.64 27.38 -0.12
N PRO A 553 3.55 27.27 0.68
CA PRO A 553 3.63 26.78 2.05
C PRO A 553 4.31 25.41 2.17
N THR A 554 3.88 24.44 1.37
CA THR A 554 4.44 23.07 1.36
C THR A 554 5.91 23.10 0.95
N MET A 555 6.25 23.87 -0.09
CA MET A 555 7.63 24.01 -0.57
C MET A 555 8.55 24.64 0.49
N ILE A 556 8.09 25.71 1.17
CA ILE A 556 8.86 26.38 2.22
C ILE A 556 9.12 25.42 3.38
N ASP A 557 8.08 24.77 3.91
CA ASP A 557 8.20 23.90 5.07
C ASP A 557 9.02 22.63 4.75
N TYR A 558 8.92 22.11 3.52
CA TYR A 558 9.86 21.09 3.01
C TYR A 558 11.32 21.58 3.08
N MET A 559 11.61 22.78 2.60
CA MET A 559 12.96 23.32 2.67
C MET A 559 13.43 23.62 4.10
N LEU A 560 12.55 24.07 4.98
CA LEU A 560 12.87 24.23 6.40
C LEU A 560 13.21 22.89 7.06
N MET A 561 12.50 21.81 6.72
CA MET A 561 12.87 20.46 7.13
C MET A 561 14.27 20.07 6.61
N ILE A 562 14.59 20.35 5.36
CA ILE A 562 15.93 20.07 4.80
C ILE A 562 17.03 20.85 5.53
N TYR A 563 16.80 22.13 5.81
CA TYR A 563 17.75 22.94 6.58
C TYR A 563 17.86 22.44 8.01
N TYR A 564 16.75 22.07 8.65
CA TYR A 564 16.78 21.54 10.02
C TYR A 564 17.47 20.20 10.11
N THR A 565 17.16 19.26 9.24
CA THR A 565 17.76 17.92 9.23
C THR A 565 19.20 17.94 8.73
N GLY A 566 19.59 18.98 8.00
CA GLY A 566 20.93 19.10 7.42
C GLY A 566 21.18 18.04 6.35
N SER A 567 20.12 17.58 5.66
CA SER A 567 20.21 16.49 4.70
C SER A 567 21.27 16.74 3.63
N ARG A 568 22.19 15.79 3.43
CA ARG A 568 23.24 15.86 2.42
C ARG A 568 22.78 15.44 1.03
N ASP A 569 21.65 14.73 0.92
CA ASP A 569 21.22 14.11 -0.34
C ASP A 569 19.83 14.57 -0.80
N ALA A 570 19.20 15.50 -0.06
CA ALA A 570 17.92 16.10 -0.42
C ALA A 570 17.94 17.65 -0.29
N PRO A 571 17.21 18.40 -1.13
CA PRO A 571 16.67 17.96 -2.43
C PRO A 571 17.77 17.83 -3.50
N VAL A 572 19.04 17.90 -3.10
CA VAL A 572 20.21 17.91 -3.95
C VAL A 572 21.40 17.37 -3.17
N PHE A 573 22.27 16.62 -3.83
CA PHE A 573 23.45 16.03 -3.20
C PHE A 573 24.53 17.06 -2.88
N LEU A 574 25.17 16.93 -1.72
CA LEU A 574 26.33 17.73 -1.34
C LEU A 574 27.54 17.31 -2.19
N GLY A 575 27.78 18.04 -3.28
CA GLY A 575 28.85 17.76 -4.24
C GLY A 575 28.35 17.53 -5.66
N ASP A 576 27.03 17.45 -5.87
CA ASP A 576 26.39 17.46 -7.17
C ASP A 576 25.18 18.40 -7.13
N SER A 577 25.34 19.61 -7.65
CA SER A 577 24.28 20.61 -7.73
C SER A 577 23.41 20.48 -8.99
N TYR A 578 23.67 19.48 -9.83
CA TYR A 578 22.96 19.30 -11.09
C TYR A 578 21.74 18.37 -10.94
N THR A 579 21.82 17.36 -10.07
CA THR A 579 20.79 16.33 -9.95
C THR A 579 19.82 16.62 -8.80
N PRO A 580 18.52 16.91 -9.03
CA PRO A 580 17.50 16.87 -7.99
C PRO A 580 17.39 15.46 -7.40
N ARG A 581 17.18 15.33 -6.09
CA ARG A 581 17.14 14.04 -5.38
C ARG A 581 16.16 14.01 -4.23
N ASN A 582 15.59 12.82 -3.98
CA ASN A 582 14.94 12.44 -2.73
C ASN A 582 13.69 13.30 -2.38
N PHE A 583 12.84 13.54 -3.38
CA PHE A 583 11.49 14.08 -3.18
C PHE A 583 10.55 13.64 -4.31
N TYR A 584 9.27 13.66 -4.03
CA TYR A 584 8.19 13.56 -5.01
C TYR A 584 7.49 14.91 -5.16
N VAL A 585 6.83 15.10 -6.28
CA VAL A 585 5.83 16.16 -6.45
C VAL A 585 4.53 15.56 -6.93
N VAL A 586 3.42 16.04 -6.36
CA VAL A 586 2.07 15.59 -6.67
C VAL A 586 1.18 16.79 -6.92
N ARG A 587 0.30 16.69 -7.91
CA ARG A 587 -0.77 17.67 -8.12
C ARG A 587 -2.05 16.99 -8.57
N ARG A 588 -3.18 17.58 -8.19
CA ARG A 588 -4.48 17.19 -8.72
C ARG A 588 -4.68 17.81 -10.09
N ARG A 589 -5.21 17.04 -11.04
CA ARG A 589 -5.53 17.47 -12.40
C ARG A 589 -6.92 18.08 -12.48
N ASP A 590 -7.88 17.55 -11.72
CA ASP A 590 -9.26 18.02 -11.71
C ASP A 590 -9.88 18.04 -10.29
N PRO A 591 -10.20 19.23 -9.72
CA PRO A 591 -9.79 20.53 -10.23
C PRO A 591 -8.26 20.69 -10.18
N PRO A 592 -7.65 21.41 -11.14
CA PRO A 592 -6.21 21.61 -11.16
C PRO A 592 -5.68 22.23 -9.87
N SER A 593 -4.67 21.62 -9.26
CA SER A 593 -3.96 22.18 -8.10
C SER A 593 -2.49 22.45 -8.43
N PRO A 594 -1.84 23.33 -7.64
CA PRO A 594 -0.39 23.43 -7.61
C PRO A 594 0.27 22.11 -7.16
N PHE A 595 1.55 21.94 -7.48
CA PHE A 595 2.38 20.85 -6.97
C PHE A 595 2.59 20.99 -5.46
N LEU A 596 2.35 19.90 -4.74
CA LEU A 596 2.80 19.67 -3.37
C LEU A 596 4.13 18.91 -3.41
N VAL A 597 5.06 19.26 -2.52
CA VAL A 597 6.34 18.56 -2.38
C VAL A 597 6.24 17.54 -1.26
N VAL A 598 6.61 16.29 -1.56
CA VAL A 598 6.53 15.17 -0.60
C VAL A 598 7.94 14.64 -0.34
N PRO A 599 8.41 14.58 0.92
CA PRO A 599 9.75 14.08 1.24
C PRO A 599 9.85 12.57 1.02
N TRP A 600 11.02 12.12 0.58
CA TRP A 600 11.35 10.70 0.49
C TRP A 600 12.84 10.49 0.72
N ASP A 601 13.22 9.33 1.25
CA ASP A 601 14.62 8.90 1.37
C ASP A 601 15.58 9.96 1.98
N THR A 602 15.14 10.63 3.05
CA THR A 602 15.87 11.75 3.68
C THR A 602 16.75 11.27 4.84
N GLU A 603 17.42 10.13 4.65
CA GLU A 603 18.16 9.45 5.70
C GLU A 603 19.60 9.97 5.89
N TRP A 604 20.21 10.58 4.87
CA TRP A 604 21.52 11.26 4.96
C TRP A 604 21.46 12.60 5.69
N ALA A 605 20.99 12.56 6.93
CA ALA A 605 20.65 13.72 7.74
C ALA A 605 21.14 13.55 9.19
N LEU A 606 20.90 14.55 10.05
CA LEU A 606 21.15 14.50 11.51
C LEU A 606 22.61 14.22 11.93
N GLU A 607 23.58 14.49 11.06
CA GLU A 607 24.99 14.22 11.38
C GLU A 607 25.58 15.31 12.27
N GLU A 608 25.66 16.53 11.76
CA GLU A 608 26.38 17.64 12.39
C GLU A 608 25.44 18.82 12.64
N PRO A 609 25.33 19.32 13.89
CA PRO A 609 24.41 20.41 14.21
C PRO A 609 24.75 21.73 13.52
N THR A 610 25.97 21.89 13.02
CA THR A 610 26.47 23.12 12.38
C THR A 610 26.39 23.11 10.86
N VAL A 611 26.03 21.99 10.23
CA VAL A 611 25.91 21.88 8.77
C VAL A 611 24.99 22.97 8.24
N ASN A 612 25.46 23.70 7.22
CA ASN A 612 24.70 24.76 6.58
C ASN A 612 24.27 24.33 5.18
N ARG A 613 22.97 24.12 5.01
CA ARG A 613 22.35 23.72 3.74
C ARG A 613 21.76 24.88 2.95
N VAL A 614 21.60 26.04 3.59
CA VAL A 614 21.07 27.27 2.98
C VAL A 614 21.84 27.73 1.74
N PRO A 615 23.18 27.64 1.63
CA PRO A 615 23.88 28.04 0.40
C PRO A 615 23.92 26.97 -0.69
N VAL A 616 23.42 25.75 -0.43
CA VAL A 616 23.57 24.62 -1.38
C VAL A 616 22.37 24.56 -2.32
N VAL A 617 22.38 25.44 -3.33
CA VAL A 617 21.32 25.57 -4.33
C VAL A 617 21.66 24.67 -5.53
N GLY A 618 20.80 23.69 -5.79
CA GLY A 618 20.86 22.88 -7.02
C GLY A 618 20.05 23.48 -8.16
N VAL A 619 19.74 22.68 -9.16
CA VAL A 619 18.79 23.02 -10.25
C VAL A 619 17.54 22.13 -10.18
N TRP A 620 16.44 22.57 -10.79
CA TRP A 620 15.22 21.76 -10.97
C TRP A 620 14.67 21.13 -9.68
N ASN A 621 14.77 21.86 -8.56
CA ASN A 621 14.35 21.39 -7.24
C ASN A 621 13.73 22.54 -6.40
N PRO A 622 13.06 22.22 -5.27
CA PRO A 622 12.43 23.22 -4.39
C PRO A 622 13.37 24.32 -3.88
N HIS A 623 14.65 24.01 -3.62
CA HIS A 623 15.61 25.02 -3.15
C HIS A 623 15.90 26.09 -4.21
N TYR A 624 16.00 25.67 -5.48
CA TYR A 624 16.17 26.61 -6.60
C TYR A 624 15.02 27.60 -6.67
N LEU A 625 13.77 27.11 -6.56
CA LEU A 625 12.58 27.94 -6.57
C LEU A 625 12.59 28.93 -5.40
N MET A 626 12.86 28.45 -4.19
CA MET A 626 12.96 29.27 -2.98
C MET A 626 14.02 30.38 -3.11
N ASP A 627 15.19 30.07 -3.70
CA ASP A 627 16.26 31.05 -3.95
C ASP A 627 15.83 32.15 -4.93
N ARG A 628 15.17 31.77 -6.04
CA ARG A 628 14.63 32.73 -7.03
C ARG A 628 13.49 33.57 -6.46
N LEU A 629 12.58 32.94 -5.71
CA LEU A 629 11.42 33.57 -5.07
C LEU A 629 11.83 34.58 -4.00
N ALA A 630 12.99 34.39 -3.36
CA ALA A 630 13.55 35.35 -2.42
C ALA A 630 13.90 36.72 -3.04
N ALA A 631 13.73 36.92 -4.35
CA ALA A 631 13.76 38.27 -4.93
C ALA A 631 12.44 39.06 -4.71
N ASN A 632 11.34 38.38 -4.39
CA ASN A 632 10.03 38.98 -4.20
C ASN A 632 9.78 39.37 -2.73
N PRO A 633 9.32 40.60 -2.43
CA PRO A 633 9.07 41.03 -1.05
C PRO A 633 7.93 40.27 -0.35
N ASP A 634 6.87 39.89 -1.07
CA ASP A 634 5.74 39.16 -0.49
C ASP A 634 6.12 37.72 -0.17
N PHE A 635 6.90 37.08 -1.05
CA PHE A 635 7.49 35.78 -0.73
C PHE A 635 8.41 35.84 0.48
N LYS A 636 9.28 36.85 0.59
CA LYS A 636 10.16 36.99 1.76
C LYS A 636 9.36 37.11 3.06
N ALA A 637 8.23 37.80 3.04
CA ALA A 637 7.36 37.88 4.19
C ALA A 637 6.71 36.54 4.51
N LEU A 638 6.14 35.86 3.51
CA LEU A 638 5.60 34.50 3.69
C LEU A 638 6.65 33.54 4.26
N LEU A 639 7.87 33.61 3.74
CA LEU A 639 9.00 32.82 4.24
C LEU A 639 9.31 33.16 5.71
N ALA A 640 9.36 34.44 6.06
CA ALA A 640 9.60 34.86 7.44
C ALA A 640 8.49 34.36 8.39
N ASP A 641 7.22 34.39 7.96
CA ASP A 641 6.08 33.91 8.73
C ASP A 641 6.19 32.40 8.98
N HIS A 642 6.53 31.62 7.96
CA HIS A 642 6.78 30.18 8.10
C HIS A 642 7.98 29.88 9.00
N ILE A 643 9.10 30.61 8.87
CA ILE A 643 10.24 30.46 9.78
C ILE A 643 9.82 30.75 11.22
N TYR A 644 9.06 31.82 11.46
CA TYR A 644 8.55 32.13 12.80
C TYR A 644 7.64 31.01 13.33
N ARG A 645 6.67 30.58 12.51
CA ARG A 645 5.72 29.52 12.86
C ARG A 645 6.41 28.21 13.25
N GLN A 646 7.45 27.82 12.51
CA GLN A 646 8.09 26.52 12.73
C GLN A 646 9.19 26.55 13.80
N PHE A 647 9.91 27.66 13.99
CA PHE A 647 11.06 27.70 14.90
C PHE A 647 10.78 28.29 16.29
N TYR A 648 9.61 28.87 16.53
CA TYR A 648 9.25 29.52 17.80
C TYR A 648 7.96 28.94 18.38
N GLY A 649 7.70 29.22 19.67
CA GLY A 649 6.48 28.78 20.37
C GLY A 649 6.32 27.27 20.34
N ASP A 650 5.18 26.80 19.84
CA ASP A 650 4.86 25.37 19.66
C ASP A 650 5.22 24.84 18.26
N GLY A 651 6.07 25.56 17.51
CA GLY A 651 6.48 25.22 16.16
C GLY A 651 7.21 23.87 16.04
N ALA A 652 7.05 23.21 14.89
CA ALA A 652 7.53 21.84 14.66
C ALA A 652 9.07 21.68 14.69
N LEU A 653 9.83 22.77 14.56
CA LEU A 653 11.30 22.82 14.55
C LEU A 653 11.90 23.43 15.81
N THR A 654 11.10 23.65 16.84
CA THR A 654 11.59 24.00 18.19
C THR A 654 12.35 22.81 18.80
N LYS A 655 13.29 23.10 19.71
CA LYS A 655 14.10 22.06 20.38
C LYS A 655 13.23 20.98 21.01
N ASP A 656 12.19 21.39 21.73
CA ASP A 656 11.35 20.47 22.48
C ASP A 656 10.48 19.64 21.54
N ALA A 657 9.89 20.24 20.50
CA ALA A 657 9.11 19.50 19.50
C ALA A 657 9.95 18.45 18.77
N THR A 658 11.16 18.80 18.33
CA THR A 658 12.02 17.88 17.58
C THR A 658 12.59 16.77 18.46
N THR A 659 12.95 17.10 19.70
CA THR A 659 13.39 16.10 20.69
C THR A 659 12.26 15.12 21.01
N ASN A 660 11.05 15.61 21.28
CA ASN A 660 9.90 14.78 21.60
C ASN A 660 9.49 13.88 20.42
N ARG A 661 9.48 14.42 19.19
CA ARG A 661 9.20 13.65 17.97
C ARG A 661 10.19 12.52 17.77
N TYR A 662 11.49 12.81 17.88
CA TYR A 662 12.53 11.80 17.75
C TYR A 662 12.40 10.73 18.85
N MET A 663 12.22 11.14 20.10
CA MET A 663 12.07 10.22 21.22
C MET A 663 10.83 9.35 21.14
N ALA A 664 9.72 9.83 20.56
CA ALA A 664 8.54 8.99 20.31
C ALA A 664 8.89 7.77 19.42
N ARG A 665 9.67 7.97 18.35
CA ARG A 665 10.14 6.88 17.48
C ARG A 665 11.18 5.99 18.14
N VAL A 666 12.05 6.56 18.98
CA VAL A 666 12.97 5.77 19.82
C VAL A 666 12.17 4.83 20.72
N MET A 667 11.11 5.29 21.36
CA MET A 667 10.29 4.43 22.23
C MET A 667 9.57 3.34 21.45
N GLU A 668 9.05 3.62 20.26
CA GLU A 668 8.45 2.60 19.38
C GLU A 668 9.45 1.52 18.96
N ALA A 669 10.72 1.88 18.71
CA ALA A 669 11.76 0.96 18.26
C ALA A 669 12.55 0.28 19.40
N TYR A 670 12.35 0.72 20.65
CA TYR A 670 13.24 0.39 21.78
C TYR A 670 13.39 -1.11 22.04
N GLY A 671 12.28 -1.86 22.01
CA GLY A 671 12.34 -3.32 22.15
C GLY A 671 12.84 -3.97 20.86
N ALA A 672 12.28 -3.55 19.72
CA ALA A 672 12.55 -4.17 18.43
C ALA A 672 14.05 -4.17 18.03
N ILE A 673 14.79 -3.15 18.47
CA ILE A 673 16.24 -3.03 18.20
C ILE A 673 17.07 -4.15 18.81
N VAL A 674 16.59 -4.87 19.85
CA VAL A 674 17.30 -6.01 20.44
C VAL A 674 17.29 -7.20 19.50
N GLY A 675 16.15 -7.47 18.85
CA GLY A 675 16.07 -8.46 17.78
C GLY A 675 16.98 -8.09 16.61
N GLU A 676 16.96 -6.83 16.17
CA GLU A 676 17.88 -6.33 15.13
C GLU A 676 19.36 -6.52 15.51
N SER A 677 19.69 -6.30 16.78
CA SER A 677 21.05 -6.48 17.34
C SER A 677 21.48 -7.94 17.23
N ALA A 678 20.63 -8.86 17.67
CA ALA A 678 20.89 -10.29 17.60
C ALA A 678 20.97 -10.80 16.16
N ARG A 679 20.23 -10.20 15.22
CA ARG A 679 20.18 -10.67 13.84
C ARG A 679 21.27 -10.10 12.94
N TRP A 680 21.64 -8.85 13.15
CA TRP A 680 22.47 -8.08 12.23
C TRP A 680 23.53 -7.21 12.89
N GLY A 681 23.59 -7.19 14.23
CA GLY A 681 24.54 -6.35 14.97
C GLY A 681 26.00 -6.68 14.66
N ASP A 682 26.32 -7.89 14.20
CA ASP A 682 27.67 -8.33 13.84
C ASP A 682 27.95 -8.29 12.33
N ALA A 683 26.97 -7.89 11.49
CA ALA A 683 27.09 -7.89 10.02
C ALA A 683 28.29 -7.10 9.49
N LYS A 684 28.72 -6.06 10.22
CA LYS A 684 29.94 -5.29 9.94
C LYS A 684 30.97 -5.32 11.09
N SER A 685 30.67 -6.06 12.16
CA SER A 685 31.51 -6.20 13.35
C SER A 685 31.46 -7.65 13.86
N PRO A 686 32.07 -8.61 13.13
CA PRO A 686 31.86 -10.04 13.37
C PRO A 686 32.33 -10.53 14.74
N ASN A 687 33.22 -9.79 15.41
CA ASN A 687 33.78 -10.17 16.72
C ASN A 687 33.01 -9.58 17.91
N ARG A 688 32.19 -8.54 17.69
CA ARG A 688 31.41 -7.87 18.74
C ARG A 688 30.14 -7.30 18.11
N PRO A 689 28.96 -7.90 18.31
CA PRO A 689 27.74 -7.33 17.77
C PRO A 689 27.46 -5.96 18.39
N TYR A 690 26.93 -5.06 17.57
CA TYR A 690 26.26 -3.87 18.06
C TYR A 690 24.96 -4.26 18.78
N THR A 691 24.65 -3.52 19.84
CA THR A 691 23.50 -3.80 20.72
C THR A 691 22.67 -2.55 20.96
N ARG A 692 21.53 -2.69 21.65
CA ARG A 692 20.72 -1.55 22.14
C ARG A 692 21.57 -0.51 22.89
N ARG A 693 22.62 -0.92 23.61
CA ARG A 693 23.56 0.01 24.28
C ARG A 693 24.30 0.93 23.31
N ASP A 694 24.69 0.40 22.16
CA ASP A 694 25.40 1.19 21.14
C ASP A 694 24.43 2.11 20.39
N TRP A 695 23.22 1.62 20.11
CA TRP A 695 22.13 2.43 19.55
C TRP A 695 21.76 3.61 20.46
N LEU A 696 21.66 3.39 21.78
CA LEU A 696 21.37 4.44 22.75
C LEU A 696 22.44 5.54 22.80
N LYS A 697 23.71 5.25 22.49
CA LYS A 697 24.75 6.29 22.39
C LYS A 697 24.48 7.27 21.25
N GLU A 698 23.96 6.79 20.13
CA GLU A 698 23.58 7.65 19.02
C GLU A 698 22.31 8.45 19.34
N VAL A 699 21.32 7.81 19.98
CA VAL A 699 20.14 8.50 20.55
C VAL A 699 20.58 9.64 21.46
N ASP A 700 21.47 9.37 22.42
CA ASP A 700 22.00 10.37 23.35
C ASP A 700 22.75 11.49 22.64
N ARG A 701 23.54 11.18 21.61
CA ARG A 701 24.25 12.20 20.81
C ARG A 701 23.26 13.12 20.12
N LEU A 702 22.23 12.56 19.47
CA LEU A 702 21.23 13.34 18.76
C LEU A 702 20.43 14.25 19.70
N VAL A 703 19.98 13.73 20.83
CA VAL A 703 19.24 14.51 21.83
C VAL A 703 20.11 15.61 22.45
N ASN A 704 21.28 15.23 22.96
CA ASN A 704 22.08 16.14 23.79
C ASN A 704 22.97 17.09 22.98
N GLN A 705 23.27 16.79 21.72
CA GLN A 705 24.16 17.60 20.89
C GLN A 705 23.44 18.18 19.67
N TYR A 706 22.73 17.33 18.90
CA TYR A 706 22.09 17.77 17.67
C TYR A 706 20.87 18.67 17.96
N PHE A 707 19.80 18.11 18.53
CA PHE A 707 18.55 18.86 18.78
C PHE A 707 18.73 20.00 19.78
N ALA A 708 19.67 19.85 20.73
CA ALA A 708 19.99 20.87 21.71
C ALA A 708 20.39 22.23 21.11
N THR A 709 20.97 22.26 19.90
CA THR A 709 21.53 23.47 19.29
C THR A 709 20.99 23.77 17.88
N ARG A 710 20.32 22.80 17.23
CA ARG A 710 19.98 22.89 15.81
C ARG A 710 19.02 24.03 15.47
N THR A 711 17.97 24.22 16.26
CA THR A 711 16.95 25.27 16.06
C THR A 711 17.61 26.65 15.92
N GLN A 712 18.42 27.06 16.90
CA GLN A 712 19.11 28.35 16.87
C GLN A 712 20.13 28.44 15.73
N THR A 713 20.80 27.33 15.43
CA THR A 713 21.80 27.29 14.37
C THR A 713 21.18 27.61 13.00
N VAL A 714 20.03 27.01 12.69
CA VAL A 714 19.36 27.24 11.40
C VAL A 714 18.75 28.64 11.32
N ILE A 715 18.17 29.16 12.41
CA ILE A 715 17.72 30.56 12.47
C ILE A 715 18.88 31.51 12.11
N ASN A 716 20.06 31.29 12.70
CA ASN A 716 21.24 32.10 12.42
C ASN A 716 21.69 31.99 10.95
N GLN A 717 21.65 30.80 10.36
CA GLN A 717 21.99 30.58 8.94
C GLN A 717 21.00 31.32 8.02
N LEU A 718 19.70 31.28 8.31
CA LEU A 718 18.66 31.97 7.55
C LEU A 718 18.78 33.50 7.67
N ARG A 719 19.10 34.00 8.87
CA ARG A 719 19.43 35.43 9.11
C ARG A 719 20.65 35.87 8.31
N GLN A 720 21.71 35.07 8.30
CA GLN A 720 22.92 35.34 7.52
C GLN A 720 22.65 35.38 6.01
N ARG A 721 21.73 34.54 5.51
CA ARG A 721 21.29 34.56 4.10
C ARG A 721 20.43 35.78 3.76
N GLY A 722 19.86 36.46 4.75
CA GLY A 722 18.91 37.55 4.58
C GLY A 722 17.48 37.09 4.29
N TRP A 723 17.15 35.84 4.65
CA TRP A 723 15.82 35.25 4.48
C TRP A 723 14.96 35.32 5.74
N TYR A 724 15.56 35.63 6.89
CA TYR A 724 14.85 35.95 8.12
C TYR A 724 15.39 37.26 8.71
N PRO A 725 14.55 38.18 9.21
CA PRO A 725 15.03 39.43 9.76
C PRO A 725 15.84 39.24 11.06
N ASN A 726 16.72 40.21 11.32
CA ASN A 726 17.46 40.33 12.60
C ASN A 726 16.63 41.08 13.67
N VAL A 727 15.31 41.09 13.52
CA VAL A 727 14.36 41.68 14.45
C VAL A 727 13.64 40.53 15.13
N GLU A 728 13.60 40.54 16.46
CA GLU A 728 12.89 39.53 17.23
C GLU A 728 11.37 39.80 17.17
N PRO A 729 10.54 38.75 17.08
CA PRO A 729 9.08 38.88 16.98
C PRO A 729 8.47 39.41 18.29
N PRO A 730 7.32 40.13 18.25
CA PRO A 730 6.63 40.56 19.46
C PRO A 730 6.28 39.38 20.39
N VAL A 731 6.40 39.58 21.70
CA VAL A 731 6.05 38.56 22.70
C VAL A 731 4.65 38.86 23.23
N PHE A 732 3.69 37.99 22.92
CA PHE A 732 2.35 38.06 23.48
C PHE A 732 2.36 37.60 24.94
N GLN A 733 1.55 38.26 25.76
CA GLN A 733 1.38 37.96 27.17
C GLN A 733 -0.11 37.90 27.53
N VAL A 734 -0.46 36.93 28.36
CA VAL A 734 -1.78 36.80 29.00
C VAL A 734 -1.55 36.92 30.50
N ASP A 735 -2.21 37.89 31.14
CA ASP A 735 -2.07 38.20 32.56
C ASP A 735 -0.60 38.41 32.98
N GLY A 736 0.18 39.06 32.10
CA GLY A 736 1.60 39.36 32.32
C GLY A 736 2.56 38.19 32.10
N SER A 737 2.07 37.00 31.72
CA SER A 737 2.89 35.82 31.42
C SER A 737 2.97 35.59 29.91
N PRO A 738 4.15 35.25 29.33
CA PRO A 738 4.25 34.90 27.91
C PRO A 738 3.23 33.83 27.50
N SER A 739 2.55 34.05 26.38
CA SER A 739 1.53 33.15 25.85
C SER A 739 1.62 33.09 24.34
N HIS A 740 1.44 31.92 23.75
CA HIS A 740 1.55 31.69 22.30
C HIS A 740 0.18 31.37 21.67
N GLY A 741 -0.84 32.14 22.07
CA GLY A 741 -2.25 31.88 21.70
C GLY A 741 -2.94 30.88 22.63
N GLY A 742 -4.06 30.32 22.18
CA GLY A 742 -4.84 29.31 22.91
C GLY A 742 -6.03 29.85 23.71
N TYR A 743 -6.61 28.99 24.54
CA TYR A 743 -7.75 29.35 25.38
C TYR A 743 -7.33 30.31 26.50
N VAL A 744 -7.88 31.51 26.46
CA VAL A 744 -7.72 32.49 27.53
C VAL A 744 -8.98 32.58 28.37
N ARG A 745 -8.83 32.76 29.67
CA ARG A 745 -9.97 32.96 30.57
C ARG A 745 -10.69 34.26 30.21
N HIS A 746 -12.02 34.25 30.32
CA HIS A 746 -12.80 35.47 30.21
C HIS A 746 -12.30 36.56 31.20
N GLY A 747 -11.93 37.72 30.67
CA GLY A 747 -11.38 38.85 31.43
C GLY A 747 -9.86 38.86 31.58
N ALA A 748 -9.13 37.93 30.98
CA ALA A 748 -7.68 37.95 30.97
C ALA A 748 -7.13 39.19 30.24
N MET A 749 -6.03 39.73 30.75
CA MET A 749 -5.36 40.91 30.19
C MET A 749 -4.38 40.48 29.10
N LEU A 750 -4.64 40.89 27.86
CA LEU A 750 -3.73 40.68 26.73
C LEU A 750 -2.78 41.88 26.59
N SER A 751 -1.48 41.61 26.57
CA SER A 751 -0.44 42.60 26.25
C SER A 751 0.58 42.03 25.27
N MET A 752 1.31 42.92 24.60
CA MET A 752 2.44 42.56 23.73
C MET A 752 3.67 43.33 24.19
N ALA A 753 4.82 42.67 24.24
CA ALA A 753 6.10 43.30 24.49
C ALA A 753 6.92 43.30 23.19
N ASN A 754 7.55 44.43 22.89
CA ASN A 754 8.60 44.49 21.88
C ASN A 754 9.92 44.05 22.54
N PRO A 755 10.46 42.86 22.22
CA PRO A 755 11.75 42.42 22.80
C PRO A 755 12.95 43.15 22.20
N ASN A 756 12.75 43.90 21.12
CA ASN A 756 13.81 44.69 20.50
C ASN A 756 14.05 45.96 21.30
N GLY A 757 15.32 46.38 21.44
CA GLY A 757 15.70 47.59 22.19
C GLY A 757 15.10 48.90 21.67
N SER A 758 14.48 48.89 20.48
CA SER A 758 13.68 49.96 19.89
C SER A 758 12.73 49.40 18.82
N GLY A 759 11.79 50.21 18.34
CA GLY A 759 10.83 49.82 17.28
C GLY A 759 9.38 49.92 17.74
N GLN A 760 8.45 49.70 16.81
CA GLN A 760 7.00 49.76 17.03
C GLN A 760 6.36 48.40 16.72
N VAL A 761 5.32 48.02 17.46
CA VAL A 761 4.52 46.81 17.20
C VAL A 761 3.20 47.23 16.57
N PHE A 762 2.91 46.67 15.39
CA PHE A 762 1.64 46.81 14.69
C PHE A 762 0.86 45.51 14.79
N TYR A 763 -0.45 45.59 15.04
CA TYR A 763 -1.31 44.41 15.22
C TYR A 763 -2.72 44.65 14.68
N CYS A 764 -3.40 43.58 14.27
CA CYS A 764 -4.81 43.60 13.89
C CYS A 764 -5.61 42.68 14.82
N LEU A 765 -6.89 43.01 15.07
CA LEU A 765 -7.80 42.18 15.87
C LEU A 765 -8.87 41.48 15.02
N ASP A 766 -8.92 41.80 13.73
CA ASP A 766 -9.90 41.31 12.76
C ASP A 766 -9.33 40.23 11.82
N GLY A 767 -8.06 39.86 12.00
CA GLY A 767 -7.37 38.87 11.18
C GLY A 767 -6.72 39.43 9.90
N SER A 768 -6.78 40.75 9.66
CA SER A 768 -6.09 41.37 8.51
C SER A 768 -4.57 41.44 8.72
N ASP A 769 -3.79 41.45 7.63
CA ASP A 769 -2.34 41.62 7.68
C ASP A 769 -2.00 43.08 8.10
N PRO A 770 -1.24 43.29 9.20
CA PRO A 770 -0.91 44.62 9.70
C PRO A 770 0.00 45.44 8.76
N ARG A 771 0.47 44.87 7.65
CA ARG A 771 1.27 45.56 6.61
C ARG A 771 0.45 46.24 5.53
N LEU A 772 -0.85 45.97 5.43
CA LEU A 772 -1.70 46.57 4.39
C LEU A 772 -1.92 48.09 4.64
N PRO A 773 -1.99 48.94 3.60
CA PRO A 773 -2.13 50.38 3.78
C PRO A 773 -3.54 50.76 4.27
N GLU A 774 -3.58 51.33 5.48
CA GLU A 774 -4.67 52.06 6.16
C GLU A 774 -5.96 51.31 6.56
N GLY A 775 -6.18 51.20 7.88
CA GLY A 775 -7.52 51.10 8.49
C GLY A 775 -7.70 50.08 9.61
N SER A 776 -6.94 48.98 9.62
CA SER A 776 -7.17 47.86 10.56
C SER A 776 -6.06 47.64 11.59
N ALA A 777 -4.84 48.13 11.33
CA ALA A 777 -3.70 47.97 12.22
C ALA A 777 -3.71 49.00 13.36
N LYS A 778 -3.67 48.51 14.60
CA LYS A 778 -3.46 49.29 15.82
C LYS A 778 -1.99 49.28 16.20
N GLN A 779 -1.56 50.30 16.94
CA GLN A 779 -0.18 50.50 17.40
C GLN A 779 -0.11 50.35 18.93
N VAL A 780 0.92 49.67 19.45
CA VAL A 780 1.25 49.61 20.90
C VAL A 780 2.61 50.21 21.15
#